data_AF-A0A2I0P4V2-F1
#
_entry.id   AF-A0A2I0P4V2-F1
#
_cell.length_a   1.000
_cell.length_b   1.000
_cell.length_c   1.000
_cell.angle_alpha   90.00
_cell.angle_beta   90.00
_cell.angle_gamma   90.00
#
_symmetry.space_group_name_H-M   'P 1'
#
loop_
_entity.id
_entity.type
_entity.pdbx_description
1 polymer ?
#
loop_
_entity_poly.entity_id
_entity_poly.type
_entity_poly.pdbx_seq_one_letter_code
_entity_poly.pdbx_strand_id
1 'polypeptide(L)'
;MDYLEEFPVLVIDDELHSDTAEGRASREIVKELKDDDFPVIEALTARDGVHAFLSHPHVSCIVIDWELTPEASDGMLTAQDVITLIRERNPKVPIFLNTEKLAISAIPLSVISRIDGYIWKLEDTPGFIAGHIKRAAKNYLADVLPPFFQGLMDYVEEYRYSWHTPGHMGGVAFLKSAAGRIFYNFFGENALRADLSASVPELGSLQEHSGAVGEAERKAAEIFWADRTYFVTGGTSAANKIVWLSTVTPGDIVLVDRNCHKSVMHAIIMTGAVPVYLIPARNEYGIIGPIHSREFHPGVIREKVRDCPLIKDPAAQTVRMAVITNSTYDGICYSAERIEEQLRDVVPYLHFDEAWFGYARFHPLYAGRFGMHITDTVGPTVFATQSTHKVLAAFSQGSMLHVRQGRGAVDHSRFNEAFMMFTSTSPQYTIIASLDVAARMMAGHSGKFLIEEAIEEAIVFRKKMVTVAEEIRTGPFPEEDYWWFTVWQPDCIMDAEAERPLGEADDALLRDHAGCWLLNPQDTWHGFDGIEEGYAMLDPIKVTILTPGVRPGGRMDDRGIPAAVVTTYLRESGIVVEKTGYYSFLVLFTLGITRGKSGTLLAELFRFKALYDGNSPLEEVFPDLVRKHPARYAGRGLADLCREMHDYLRDRSITDVVRNVYATLPEPAMTPAEAYRHLVRGEVTAVPANDLKGRTVAVMVVPYPPGIPVIMPGERCGPATQAIVDYLASSQEFDTLFPGFENEMHGVDVVTRDGRRVYYVYCVGE
;
A
#
# COMPACT_ATOMS: atom_id res chain seq x y z
N MET A 1 2.00 -29.41 15.13
CA MET A 1 1.78 -29.65 13.69
C MET A 1 3.17 -29.64 13.12
N ASP A 2 3.66 -30.70 12.45
CA ASP A 2 5.04 -30.62 11.95
C ASP A 2 5.05 -29.75 10.70
N TYR A 3 5.00 -28.42 10.89
CA TYR A 3 5.00 -27.44 9.81
C TYR A 3 6.24 -27.62 8.91
N LEU A 4 7.27 -28.34 9.36
CA LEU A 4 8.43 -28.74 8.57
C LEU A 4 8.06 -29.53 7.31
N GLU A 5 6.91 -30.23 7.31
CA GLU A 5 6.35 -30.92 6.14
C GLU A 5 5.99 -29.96 4.99
N GLU A 6 5.96 -28.64 5.24
CA GLU A 6 5.71 -27.62 4.23
C GLU A 6 7.00 -26.95 3.71
N PHE A 7 8.19 -27.29 4.23
CA PHE A 7 9.46 -26.60 3.90
C PHE A 7 10.52 -27.54 3.29
N PRO A 8 10.58 -27.68 1.96
CA PRO A 8 11.39 -28.69 1.30
C PRO A 8 12.87 -28.37 1.26
N VAL A 9 13.65 -29.44 1.12
CA VAL A 9 15.04 -29.38 0.69
C VAL A 9 15.08 -29.38 -0.83
N LEU A 10 15.77 -28.42 -1.44
CA LEU A 10 16.02 -28.40 -2.88
C LEU A 10 17.34 -29.13 -3.17
N VAL A 11 17.30 -30.18 -3.99
CA VAL A 11 18.48 -30.93 -4.43
C VAL A 11 18.68 -30.67 -5.91
N ILE A 12 19.81 -30.05 -6.27
CA ILE A 12 20.22 -29.73 -7.63
C ILE A 12 21.39 -30.64 -7.99
N ASP A 13 21.13 -31.72 -8.73
CA ASP A 13 22.09 -32.80 -9.02
C ASP A 13 21.71 -33.47 -10.35
N ASP A 14 22.59 -33.39 -11.36
CA ASP A 14 22.38 -33.94 -12.71
C ASP A 14 22.55 -35.47 -12.77
N GLU A 15 23.18 -36.07 -11.76
CA GLU A 15 23.36 -37.51 -11.61
C GLU A 15 22.21 -38.17 -10.83
N LEU A 16 21.26 -37.40 -10.26
CA LEU A 16 20.20 -37.92 -9.37
C LEU A 16 19.39 -39.08 -9.97
N HIS A 17 19.22 -39.13 -11.29
CA HIS A 17 18.50 -40.21 -11.98
C HIS A 17 19.40 -41.13 -12.81
N SER A 18 20.72 -41.00 -12.71
CA SER A 18 21.66 -41.85 -13.42
C SER A 18 21.89 -43.20 -12.71
N ASP A 19 22.31 -44.22 -13.46
CA ASP A 19 22.69 -45.53 -12.91
C ASP A 19 24.15 -45.57 -12.40
N THR A 20 24.74 -44.42 -12.08
CA THR A 20 26.09 -44.32 -11.52
C THR A 20 26.10 -44.61 -10.01
N ALA A 21 27.31 -44.73 -9.43
CA ALA A 21 27.44 -44.85 -7.98
C ALA A 21 26.93 -43.60 -7.26
N GLU A 22 27.09 -42.45 -7.89
CA GLU A 22 26.67 -41.15 -7.38
C GLU A 22 25.18 -40.96 -7.43
N GLY A 23 24.55 -41.26 -8.58
CA GLY A 23 23.10 -41.24 -8.67
C GLY A 23 22.44 -42.15 -7.64
N ARG A 24 23.01 -43.33 -7.36
CA ARG A 24 22.54 -44.19 -6.28
C ARG A 24 22.70 -43.55 -4.89
N ALA A 25 23.84 -42.93 -4.61
CA ALA A 25 24.08 -42.28 -3.33
C ALA A 25 23.14 -41.08 -3.10
N SER A 26 22.97 -40.21 -4.10
CA SER A 26 22.04 -39.07 -4.04
C SER A 26 20.59 -39.54 -3.84
N ARG A 27 20.16 -40.61 -4.53
CA ARG A 27 18.82 -41.20 -4.32
C ARG A 27 18.60 -41.77 -2.92
N GLU A 28 19.60 -42.43 -2.33
CA GLU A 28 19.49 -42.90 -0.95
C GLU A 28 19.44 -41.73 0.04
N ILE A 29 20.18 -40.64 -0.17
CA ILE A 29 20.07 -39.41 0.66
C ILE A 29 18.67 -38.81 0.56
N VAL A 30 18.14 -38.67 -0.67
CA VAL A 30 16.77 -38.15 -0.90
C VAL A 30 15.73 -39.06 -0.26
N LYS A 31 15.91 -40.37 -0.34
CA LYS A 31 15.04 -41.35 0.31
C LYS A 31 15.06 -41.19 1.83
N GLU A 32 16.23 -41.09 2.46
CA GLU A 32 16.37 -40.85 3.90
C GLU A 32 15.76 -39.50 4.33
N LEU A 33 15.81 -38.48 3.49
CA LEU A 33 15.10 -37.22 3.74
C LEU A 33 13.57 -37.45 3.76
N LYS A 34 13.04 -38.12 2.73
CA LYS A 34 11.60 -38.42 2.60
C LYS A 34 11.07 -39.38 3.66
N ASP A 35 11.87 -40.36 4.08
CA ASP A 35 11.49 -41.38 5.06
C ASP A 35 11.27 -40.79 6.47
N ASP A 36 11.85 -39.62 6.78
CA ASP A 36 11.54 -38.85 8.00
C ASP A 36 10.65 -37.61 7.72
N ASP A 37 9.74 -37.71 6.74
CA ASP A 37 8.71 -36.70 6.43
C ASP A 37 9.25 -35.30 6.02
N PHE A 38 10.50 -35.19 5.56
CA PHE A 38 11.01 -33.96 4.94
C PHE A 38 10.74 -33.96 3.43
N PRO A 39 9.96 -32.99 2.89
CA PRO A 39 9.75 -32.91 1.45
C PRO A 39 11.03 -32.55 0.71
N VAL A 40 11.20 -33.08 -0.50
CA VAL A 40 12.37 -32.84 -1.34
C VAL A 40 11.91 -32.40 -2.73
N ILE A 41 12.48 -31.29 -3.21
CA ILE A 41 12.36 -30.86 -4.60
C ILE A 41 13.63 -31.30 -5.32
N GLU A 42 13.45 -32.03 -6.42
CA GLU A 42 14.53 -32.57 -7.23
C GLU A 42 14.68 -31.72 -8.50
N ALA A 43 15.88 -31.23 -8.77
CA ALA A 43 16.21 -30.47 -9.96
C ALA A 43 17.43 -31.08 -10.65
N LEU A 44 17.33 -31.35 -11.94
CA LEU A 44 18.34 -32.12 -12.68
C LEU A 44 19.33 -31.26 -13.45
N THR A 45 19.09 -29.95 -13.53
CA THR A 45 19.99 -29.00 -14.19
C THR A 45 20.10 -27.72 -13.38
N ALA A 46 21.14 -26.93 -13.65
CA ALA A 46 21.31 -25.62 -13.04
C ALA A 46 20.11 -24.69 -13.27
N ARG A 47 19.55 -24.67 -14.49
CA ARG A 47 18.37 -23.85 -14.82
C ARG A 47 17.12 -24.32 -14.09
N ASP A 48 16.89 -25.63 -14.05
CA ASP A 48 15.77 -26.20 -13.32
C ASP A 48 15.87 -25.88 -11.83
N GLY A 49 17.07 -25.97 -11.26
CA GLY A 49 17.34 -25.59 -9.87
C GLY A 49 17.04 -24.12 -9.58
N VAL A 50 17.40 -23.21 -10.49
CA VAL A 50 17.02 -21.80 -10.39
C VAL A 50 15.50 -21.65 -10.42
N HIS A 51 14.80 -22.23 -11.39
CA HIS A 51 13.34 -22.14 -11.49
C HIS A 51 12.62 -22.74 -10.27
N ALA A 52 13.10 -23.87 -9.77
CA ALA A 52 12.61 -24.51 -8.56
C ALA A 52 12.74 -23.57 -7.35
N PHE A 53 13.91 -22.95 -7.17
CA PHE A 53 14.14 -21.97 -6.12
C PHE A 53 13.24 -20.73 -6.26
N LEU A 54 13.08 -20.19 -7.48
CA LEU A 54 12.21 -19.01 -7.71
C LEU A 54 10.73 -19.32 -7.47
N SER A 55 10.28 -20.54 -7.77
CA SER A 55 8.89 -20.96 -7.59
C SER A 55 8.57 -21.44 -6.17
N HIS A 56 9.59 -21.84 -5.40
CA HIS A 56 9.45 -22.34 -4.03
C HIS A 56 10.27 -21.48 -3.05
N PRO A 57 9.78 -20.28 -2.68
CA PRO A 57 10.50 -19.39 -1.75
C PRO A 57 10.62 -19.94 -0.32
N HIS A 58 9.90 -21.04 -0.02
CA HIS A 58 9.85 -21.71 1.26
C HIS A 58 10.87 -22.87 1.38
N VAL A 59 11.82 -22.99 0.44
CA VAL A 59 12.92 -23.96 0.56
C VAL A 59 13.74 -23.70 1.83
N SER A 60 13.94 -24.75 2.65
CA SER A 60 14.61 -24.66 3.96
C SER A 60 16.09 -25.00 3.92
N CYS A 61 16.56 -25.69 2.88
CA CYS A 61 17.96 -26.02 2.65
C CYS A 61 18.17 -26.38 1.17
N ILE A 62 19.35 -26.11 0.65
CA ILE A 62 19.71 -26.37 -0.75
C ILE A 62 20.96 -27.23 -0.78
N VAL A 63 20.92 -28.31 -1.55
CA VAL A 63 22.08 -29.16 -1.86
C VAL A 63 22.37 -29.00 -3.35
N ILE A 64 23.60 -28.64 -3.70
CA ILE A 64 24.00 -28.39 -5.08
C ILE A 64 25.21 -29.27 -5.39
N ASP A 65 25.15 -30.03 -6.48
CA ASP A 65 26.32 -30.73 -7.00
C ASP A 65 27.31 -29.74 -7.61
N TRP A 66 28.57 -29.79 -7.17
CA TRP A 66 29.58 -28.86 -7.68
C TRP A 66 29.92 -29.15 -9.14
N GLU A 67 29.85 -30.43 -9.50
CA GLU A 67 30.20 -30.97 -10.81
C GLU A 67 29.07 -30.86 -11.84
N LEU A 68 27.99 -30.10 -11.57
CA LEU A 68 26.87 -29.87 -12.48
C LEU A 68 27.33 -29.58 -13.92
N THR A 69 26.89 -30.40 -14.86
CA THR A 69 27.24 -30.25 -16.28
C THR A 69 26.54 -29.02 -16.87
N PRO A 70 27.27 -27.98 -17.35
CA PRO A 70 26.64 -26.82 -17.96
C PRO A 70 26.01 -27.20 -19.31
N GLU A 71 24.74 -26.86 -19.50
CA GLU A 71 24.07 -27.07 -20.79
C GLU A 71 24.17 -25.84 -21.71
N ALA A 72 24.39 -26.07 -23.00
CA ALA A 72 24.41 -25.00 -24.00
C ALA A 72 23.04 -24.30 -24.17
N SER A 73 21.95 -25.04 -24.00
CA SER A 73 20.57 -24.52 -23.89
C SER A 73 20.40 -23.54 -22.73
N ASP A 74 21.22 -23.69 -21.69
CA ASP A 74 21.09 -22.99 -20.42
C ASP A 74 21.95 -21.73 -20.31
N GLY A 75 22.64 -21.35 -21.39
CA GLY A 75 23.58 -20.23 -21.35
C GLY A 75 24.86 -20.55 -20.57
N MET A 76 25.15 -21.85 -20.36
CA MET A 76 26.30 -22.36 -19.59
C MET A 76 26.28 -21.97 -18.10
N LEU A 77 25.10 -21.97 -17.46
CA LEU A 77 24.99 -21.75 -16.02
C LEU A 77 25.76 -22.84 -15.25
N THR A 78 26.65 -22.41 -14.35
CA THR A 78 27.45 -23.28 -13.48
C THR A 78 26.85 -23.35 -12.06
N ALA A 79 27.29 -24.31 -11.24
CA ALA A 79 26.94 -24.37 -9.82
C ALA A 79 27.24 -23.05 -9.08
N GLN A 80 28.34 -22.37 -9.43
CA GLN A 80 28.71 -21.07 -8.87
C GLN A 80 27.68 -19.97 -9.22
N ASP A 81 27.15 -19.97 -10.44
CA ASP A 81 26.14 -18.99 -10.87
C ASP A 81 24.83 -19.20 -10.11
N VAL A 82 24.42 -20.46 -9.94
CA VAL A 82 23.24 -20.83 -9.13
C VAL A 82 23.40 -20.38 -7.68
N ILE A 83 24.54 -20.65 -7.04
CA ILE A 83 24.85 -20.20 -5.67
C ILE A 83 24.80 -18.67 -5.57
N THR A 84 25.32 -17.97 -6.57
CA THR A 84 25.31 -16.50 -6.59
C THR A 84 23.88 -15.97 -6.64
N LEU A 85 23.06 -16.49 -7.55
CA LEU A 85 21.67 -16.08 -7.71
C LEU A 85 20.84 -16.39 -6.46
N ILE A 86 21.03 -17.56 -5.85
CA ILE A 86 20.37 -17.92 -4.57
C ILE A 86 20.76 -16.92 -3.49
N ARG A 87 22.05 -16.58 -3.35
CA ARG A 87 22.55 -15.70 -2.29
C ARG A 87 22.10 -14.25 -2.45
N GLU A 88 21.91 -13.79 -3.68
CA GLU A 88 21.33 -12.49 -3.96
C GLU A 88 19.89 -12.37 -3.43
N ARG A 89 19.11 -13.46 -3.47
CA ARG A 89 17.72 -13.49 -2.99
C ARG A 89 17.59 -13.89 -1.53
N ASN A 90 18.35 -14.89 -1.08
CA ASN A 90 18.31 -15.44 0.26
C ASN A 90 19.74 -15.63 0.81
N PRO A 91 20.25 -14.67 1.60
CA PRO A 91 21.61 -14.72 2.13
C PRO A 91 21.78 -15.77 3.25
N LYS A 92 20.69 -16.34 3.77
CA LYS A 92 20.70 -17.18 4.98
C LYS A 92 20.28 -18.64 4.75
N VAL A 93 19.64 -18.98 3.64
CA VAL A 93 19.24 -20.38 3.38
C VAL A 93 20.49 -21.27 3.38
N PRO A 94 20.54 -22.38 4.13
CA PRO A 94 21.71 -23.24 4.14
C PRO A 94 21.97 -23.84 2.76
N ILE A 95 23.19 -23.66 2.23
CA ILE A 95 23.64 -24.28 0.97
C ILE A 95 24.75 -25.28 1.29
N PHE A 96 24.51 -26.55 0.98
CA PHE A 96 25.55 -27.58 1.00
C PHE A 96 26.02 -27.87 -0.41
N LEU A 97 27.34 -27.96 -0.55
CA LEU A 97 27.95 -28.35 -1.80
C LEU A 97 28.29 -29.83 -1.78
N ASN A 98 27.68 -30.59 -2.68
CA ASN A 98 28.00 -31.99 -2.92
C ASN A 98 29.21 -32.08 -3.86
N THR A 99 30.16 -32.98 -3.59
CA THR A 99 31.36 -33.17 -4.42
C THR A 99 31.99 -34.56 -4.25
N GLU A 100 32.68 -35.03 -5.29
CA GLU A 100 33.20 -36.40 -5.42
C GLU A 100 34.56 -36.66 -4.76
N LYS A 101 35.42 -35.63 -4.55
CA LYS A 101 36.82 -35.80 -4.08
C LYS A 101 37.43 -34.49 -3.58
N LEU A 102 38.71 -34.51 -3.18
CA LEU A 102 39.57 -33.36 -2.76
C LEU A 102 39.67 -32.16 -3.76
N ALA A 103 38.68 -31.95 -4.62
CA ALA A 103 38.47 -30.79 -5.48
C ALA A 103 38.17 -29.50 -4.69
N ILE A 104 38.11 -29.54 -3.35
CA ILE A 104 38.06 -28.34 -2.49
C ILE A 104 39.14 -27.32 -2.89
N SER A 105 40.32 -27.78 -3.29
CA SER A 105 41.40 -26.90 -3.77
C SER A 105 41.07 -26.12 -5.05
N ALA A 106 40.10 -26.58 -5.84
CA ALA A 106 39.62 -25.95 -7.07
C ALA A 106 38.37 -25.08 -6.86
N ILE A 107 37.72 -25.13 -5.69
CA ILE A 107 36.55 -24.32 -5.37
C ILE A 107 37.01 -22.90 -5.05
N PRO A 108 36.56 -21.88 -5.78
CA PRO A 108 36.95 -20.49 -5.52
C PRO A 108 36.50 -20.02 -4.14
N LEU A 109 37.30 -19.15 -3.50
CA LEU A 109 36.93 -18.51 -2.22
C LEU A 109 35.59 -17.76 -2.30
N SER A 110 35.22 -17.26 -3.48
CA SER A 110 33.92 -16.63 -3.74
C SER A 110 32.74 -17.57 -3.56
N VAL A 111 32.93 -18.89 -3.71
CA VAL A 111 31.92 -19.92 -3.46
C VAL A 111 31.99 -20.40 -2.00
N ILE A 112 33.20 -20.66 -1.49
CA ILE A 112 33.40 -21.16 -0.11
C ILE A 112 32.79 -20.18 0.92
N SER A 113 32.92 -18.87 0.68
CA SER A 113 32.33 -17.82 1.55
C SER A 113 30.81 -17.72 1.47
N ARG A 114 30.15 -18.51 0.60
CA ARG A 114 28.71 -18.48 0.31
C ARG A 114 28.02 -19.81 0.59
N ILE A 115 28.70 -20.83 1.10
CA ILE A 115 28.10 -22.13 1.44
C ILE A 115 28.24 -22.42 2.94
N ASP A 116 27.41 -23.34 3.43
CA ASP A 116 27.30 -23.70 4.85
C ASP A 116 28.03 -25.01 5.17
N GLY A 117 28.35 -25.81 4.15
CA GLY A 117 29.13 -27.03 4.32
C GLY A 117 29.34 -27.81 3.03
N TYR A 118 30.09 -28.91 3.16
CA TYR A 118 30.34 -29.88 2.10
C TYR A 118 29.67 -31.21 2.44
N ILE A 119 29.21 -31.89 1.40
CA ILE A 119 28.68 -33.26 1.47
C ILE A 119 29.54 -34.12 0.54
N TRP A 120 30.02 -35.26 1.06
CA TRP A 120 30.73 -36.26 0.27
C TRP A 120 29.83 -37.49 0.11
N LYS A 121 29.00 -37.50 -0.93
CA LYS A 121 27.98 -38.55 -1.17
C LYS A 121 28.51 -39.98 -1.19
N LEU A 122 29.80 -40.19 -1.49
CA LEU A 122 30.42 -41.52 -1.59
C LEU A 122 31.20 -41.99 -0.34
N GLU A 123 31.50 -41.10 0.61
CA GLU A 123 32.33 -41.41 1.79
C GLU A 123 31.53 -41.48 3.09
N ASP A 124 30.36 -40.84 3.14
CA ASP A 124 29.51 -40.79 4.33
C ASP A 124 28.24 -41.64 4.16
N THR A 125 27.58 -41.96 5.27
CA THR A 125 26.31 -42.70 5.25
C THR A 125 25.15 -41.78 4.86
N PRO A 126 24.22 -42.24 4.00
CA PRO A 126 23.05 -41.44 3.59
C PRO A 126 22.24 -40.88 4.77
N GLY A 127 22.01 -41.69 5.81
CA GLY A 127 21.29 -41.26 7.02
C GLY A 127 21.99 -40.15 7.81
N PHE A 128 23.33 -40.16 7.89
CA PHE A 128 24.08 -39.08 8.54
C PHE A 128 24.00 -37.78 7.73
N ILE A 129 24.18 -37.86 6.41
CA ILE A 129 24.04 -36.69 5.51
C ILE A 129 22.64 -36.10 5.62
N ALA A 130 21.60 -36.93 5.51
CA ALA A 130 20.20 -36.50 5.64
C ALA A 130 19.94 -35.84 7.01
N GLY A 131 20.44 -36.43 8.10
CA GLY A 131 20.35 -35.84 9.44
C GLY A 131 21.06 -34.49 9.56
N HIS A 132 22.19 -34.30 8.87
CA HIS A 132 22.90 -33.03 8.84
C HIS A 132 22.10 -31.96 8.09
N ILE A 133 21.59 -32.27 6.89
CA ILE A 133 20.73 -31.38 6.10
C ILE A 133 19.51 -30.96 6.93
N LYS A 134 18.81 -31.93 7.56
CA LYS A 134 17.65 -31.67 8.43
C LYS A 134 17.98 -30.74 9.58
N ARG A 135 19.13 -30.94 10.24
CA ARG A 135 19.57 -30.05 11.33
C ARG A 135 19.76 -28.61 10.83
N ALA A 136 20.37 -28.43 9.66
CA ALA A 136 20.56 -27.11 9.07
C ALA A 136 19.22 -26.46 8.70
N ALA A 137 18.32 -27.20 8.06
CA ALA A 137 16.96 -26.76 7.74
C ALA A 137 16.18 -26.32 9.00
N LYS A 138 16.19 -27.14 10.06
CA LYS A 138 15.53 -26.82 11.35
C LYS A 138 16.12 -25.57 12.00
N ASN A 139 17.45 -25.43 12.00
CA ASN A 139 18.11 -24.24 12.54
C ASN A 139 17.76 -22.97 11.74
N TYR A 140 17.67 -23.08 10.41
CA TYR A 140 17.23 -21.98 9.55
C TYR A 140 15.79 -21.56 9.87
N LEU A 141 14.86 -22.51 9.93
CA LEU A 141 13.44 -22.21 10.19
C LEU A 141 13.22 -21.62 11.58
N ALA A 142 13.99 -22.03 12.59
CA ALA A 142 13.97 -21.41 13.91
C ALA A 142 14.42 -19.92 13.91
N ASP A 143 15.31 -19.51 13.00
CA ASP A 143 15.71 -18.09 12.81
C ASP A 143 14.70 -17.28 11.95
N VAL A 144 13.82 -17.97 11.22
CA VAL A 144 12.78 -17.33 10.41
C VAL A 144 11.58 -16.90 11.25
N LEU A 145 11.26 -17.62 12.33
CA LEU A 145 10.14 -17.30 13.20
C LEU A 145 10.42 -16.05 14.06
N PRO A 146 9.57 -15.00 13.98
CA PRO A 146 9.77 -13.81 14.78
C PRO A 146 9.20 -13.98 16.21
N PRO A 147 9.65 -13.17 17.19
CA PRO A 147 9.51 -13.48 18.62
C PRO A 147 8.08 -13.71 19.11
N PHE A 148 7.16 -12.85 18.70
CA PHE A 148 5.78 -12.92 19.17
C PHE A 148 5.03 -14.07 18.49
N PHE A 149 5.23 -14.25 17.19
CA PHE A 149 4.59 -15.37 16.48
C PHE A 149 5.14 -16.73 16.94
N GLN A 150 6.45 -16.84 17.17
CA GLN A 150 7.08 -18.02 17.79
C GLN A 150 6.42 -18.35 19.13
N GLY A 151 6.38 -17.38 20.05
CA GLY A 151 5.77 -17.61 21.37
C GLY A 151 4.29 -17.99 21.28
N LEU A 152 3.56 -17.44 20.30
CA LEU A 152 2.15 -17.78 20.07
C LEU A 152 2.00 -19.21 19.55
N MET A 153 2.88 -19.65 18.63
CA MET A 153 2.92 -21.03 18.16
C MET A 153 3.24 -21.99 19.31
N ASP A 154 4.30 -21.73 20.06
CA ASP A 154 4.72 -22.56 21.19
C ASP A 154 3.56 -22.76 22.18
N TYR A 155 2.85 -21.68 22.54
CA TYR A 155 1.67 -21.78 23.41
C TYR A 155 0.55 -22.64 22.82
N VAL A 156 0.23 -22.45 21.54
CA VAL A 156 -0.84 -23.19 20.85
C VAL A 156 -0.51 -24.68 20.80
N GLU A 157 0.76 -25.04 20.58
CA GLU A 157 1.26 -26.40 20.47
C GLU A 157 1.41 -27.13 21.81
N GLU A 158 1.43 -26.43 22.93
CA GLU A 158 1.47 -27.05 24.26
C GLU A 158 0.11 -27.62 24.73
N TYR A 159 -0.98 -27.44 23.97
CA TYR A 159 -2.32 -27.98 24.27
C TYR A 159 -2.83 -27.71 25.70
N ARG A 160 -2.50 -26.53 26.25
CA ARG A 160 -2.90 -26.16 27.62
C ARG A 160 -4.42 -25.97 27.74
N TYR A 161 -5.00 -26.47 28.84
CA TYR A 161 -6.39 -26.18 29.20
C TYR A 161 -6.50 -24.80 29.84
N SER A 162 -7.27 -23.90 29.21
CA SER A 162 -7.44 -22.52 29.67
C SER A 162 -8.69 -22.37 30.55
N TRP A 163 -8.55 -21.66 31.68
CA TRP A 163 -9.66 -21.24 32.57
C TRP A 163 -9.83 -19.72 32.59
N HIS A 164 -9.37 -19.04 31.55
CA HIS A 164 -9.35 -17.58 31.41
C HIS A 164 -10.06 -17.15 30.13
N THR A 165 -10.18 -15.84 29.90
CA THR A 165 -10.69 -15.26 28.66
C THR A 165 -9.74 -15.51 27.48
N PRO A 166 -10.25 -15.57 26.23
CA PRO A 166 -11.64 -15.38 25.82
C PRO A 166 -12.58 -16.57 26.12
N GLY A 167 -13.88 -16.28 26.29
CA GLY A 167 -14.89 -17.26 26.73
C GLY A 167 -15.16 -18.42 25.75
N HIS A 168 -14.68 -18.34 24.50
CA HIS A 168 -14.75 -19.47 23.57
C HIS A 168 -13.72 -20.56 23.86
N MET A 169 -12.69 -20.27 24.68
CA MET A 169 -11.67 -21.21 25.15
C MET A 169 -11.04 -22.02 24.00
N GLY A 170 -10.31 -21.35 23.10
CA GLY A 170 -9.73 -22.02 21.93
C GLY A 170 -10.75 -22.48 20.89
N GLY A 171 -12.00 -22.03 21.00
CA GLY A 171 -13.07 -22.30 20.03
C GLY A 171 -14.05 -23.39 20.47
N VAL A 172 -13.81 -24.04 21.61
CA VAL A 172 -14.67 -25.09 22.19
C VAL A 172 -16.12 -24.65 22.35
N ALA A 173 -16.38 -23.39 22.71
CA ALA A 173 -17.76 -22.90 22.83
C ALA A 173 -18.52 -22.92 21.49
N PHE A 174 -17.85 -22.67 20.37
CA PHE A 174 -18.48 -22.69 19.04
C PHE A 174 -18.96 -24.10 18.66
N LEU A 175 -18.29 -25.14 19.14
CA LEU A 175 -18.67 -26.54 18.90
C LEU A 175 -20.03 -26.92 19.52
N LYS A 176 -20.58 -26.08 20.41
CA LYS A 176 -21.85 -26.34 21.12
C LYS A 176 -23.10 -25.98 20.31
N SER A 177 -22.97 -25.47 19.09
CA SER A 177 -24.11 -25.19 18.19
C SER A 177 -23.78 -25.50 16.73
N ALA A 178 -24.81 -25.76 15.91
CA ALA A 178 -24.61 -26.02 14.47
C ALA A 178 -23.99 -24.80 13.76
N ALA A 179 -24.50 -23.59 14.04
CA ALA A 179 -23.94 -22.36 13.50
C ALA A 179 -22.49 -22.14 13.93
N GLY A 180 -22.18 -22.38 15.21
CA GLY A 180 -20.82 -22.28 15.73
C GLY A 180 -19.89 -23.35 15.14
N ARG A 181 -20.36 -24.57 14.85
CA ARG A 181 -19.53 -25.59 14.19
C ARG A 181 -19.15 -25.18 12.77
N ILE A 182 -20.08 -24.56 12.03
CA ILE A 182 -19.79 -23.99 10.70
C ILE A 182 -18.73 -22.89 10.84
N PHE A 183 -18.89 -21.98 11.80
CA PHE A 183 -17.90 -20.92 12.08
C PHE A 183 -16.53 -21.49 12.44
N TYR A 184 -16.48 -22.48 13.34
CA TYR A 184 -15.25 -23.14 13.77
C TYR A 184 -14.52 -23.79 12.58
N ASN A 185 -15.25 -24.52 11.74
CA ASN A 185 -14.67 -25.18 10.57
C ASN A 185 -14.19 -24.16 9.52
N PHE A 186 -14.87 -23.03 9.39
CA PHE A 186 -14.50 -21.98 8.42
C PHE A 186 -13.19 -21.27 8.82
N PHE A 187 -13.06 -20.87 10.09
CA PHE A 187 -11.85 -20.18 10.57
C PHE A 187 -10.69 -21.13 10.91
N GLY A 188 -11.00 -22.38 11.27
CA GLY A 188 -10.02 -23.37 11.69
C GLY A 188 -9.62 -23.25 13.16
N GLU A 189 -9.12 -24.36 13.71
CA GLU A 189 -8.78 -24.48 15.12
C GLU A 189 -7.64 -23.54 15.54
N ASN A 190 -6.57 -23.45 14.74
CA ASN A 190 -5.38 -22.65 15.08
C ASN A 190 -5.71 -21.17 15.27
N ALA A 191 -6.54 -20.58 14.40
CA ALA A 191 -6.96 -19.19 14.52
C ALA A 191 -7.71 -18.94 15.84
N LEU A 192 -8.52 -19.90 16.26
CA LEU A 192 -9.32 -19.80 17.50
C LEU A 192 -8.50 -20.10 18.76
N ARG A 193 -7.48 -20.96 18.67
CA ARG A 193 -6.52 -21.22 19.76
C ARG A 193 -5.55 -20.06 19.96
N ALA A 194 -5.23 -19.34 18.88
CA ALA A 194 -4.37 -18.16 18.90
C ALA A 194 -5.09 -16.90 19.43
N ASP A 195 -6.41 -16.92 19.58
CA ASP A 195 -7.16 -15.82 20.22
C ASP A 195 -7.07 -15.93 21.74
N LEU A 196 -6.04 -15.26 22.28
CA LEU A 196 -5.63 -15.29 23.68
C LEU A 196 -5.79 -13.92 24.34
N SER A 197 -5.52 -13.86 25.64
CA SER A 197 -5.53 -12.63 26.43
C SER A 197 -4.24 -12.44 27.21
N ALA A 198 -4.07 -11.28 27.84
CA ALA A 198 -2.95 -10.97 28.74
C ALA A 198 -2.84 -11.94 29.96
N SER A 199 -3.79 -12.88 30.11
CA SER A 199 -3.71 -13.99 31.05
C SER A 199 -2.60 -14.99 30.72
N VAL A 200 -1.99 -14.91 29.54
CA VAL A 200 -0.84 -15.71 29.11
C VAL A 200 0.44 -14.90 29.31
N PRO A 201 1.14 -15.04 30.46
CA PRO A 201 2.24 -14.14 30.82
C PRO A 201 3.48 -14.29 29.92
N GLU A 202 3.66 -15.45 29.29
CA GLU A 202 4.81 -15.77 28.44
C GLU A 202 4.89 -14.88 27.19
N LEU A 203 3.75 -14.38 26.70
CA LEU A 203 3.68 -13.49 25.53
C LEU A 203 3.91 -12.01 25.88
N GLY A 204 3.87 -11.66 27.16
CA GLY A 204 3.93 -10.28 27.64
C GLY A 204 2.63 -9.51 27.42
N SER A 205 2.71 -8.18 27.42
CA SER A 205 1.57 -7.28 27.28
C SER A 205 1.83 -6.20 26.25
N LEU A 206 0.91 -6.04 25.28
CA LEU A 206 0.99 -5.00 24.25
C LEU A 206 0.94 -3.59 24.87
N GLN A 207 0.14 -3.39 25.92
CA GLN A 207 0.02 -2.08 26.59
C GLN A 207 1.25 -1.72 27.43
N GLU A 208 2.02 -2.72 27.86
CA GLU A 208 3.24 -2.50 28.65
C GLU A 208 4.50 -2.60 27.79
N HIS A 209 4.38 -2.97 26.51
CA HIS A 209 5.50 -3.21 25.60
C HIS A 209 6.53 -4.19 26.17
N SER A 210 6.03 -5.27 26.79
CA SER A 210 6.82 -6.23 27.57
C SER A 210 6.82 -7.63 26.93
N GLY A 211 7.72 -8.50 27.38
CA GLY A 211 7.79 -9.89 26.89
C GLY A 211 8.05 -10.01 25.38
N ALA A 212 7.46 -11.02 24.76
CA ALA A 212 7.66 -11.33 23.34
C ALA A 212 7.17 -10.20 22.42
N VAL A 213 6.06 -9.53 22.75
CA VAL A 213 5.56 -8.40 21.96
C VAL A 213 6.51 -7.19 22.01
N GLY A 214 7.11 -6.90 23.17
CA GLY A 214 8.11 -5.83 23.29
C GLY A 214 9.43 -6.16 22.57
N GLU A 215 9.79 -7.44 22.43
CA GLU A 215 10.91 -7.85 21.57
C GLU A 215 10.57 -7.68 20.09
N ALA A 216 9.37 -8.09 19.67
CA ALA A 216 8.88 -7.91 18.31
C ALA A 216 8.88 -6.44 17.87
N GLU A 217 8.40 -5.53 18.73
CA GLU A 217 8.44 -4.08 18.50
C GLU A 217 9.86 -3.52 18.36
N ARG A 218 10.82 -4.03 19.14
CA ARG A 218 12.23 -3.63 19.03
C ARG A 218 12.86 -4.12 17.73
N LYS A 219 12.64 -5.37 17.34
CA LYS A 219 13.10 -5.90 16.04
C LYS A 219 12.46 -5.13 14.88
N ALA A 220 11.17 -4.81 14.99
CA ALA A 220 10.50 -3.96 14.01
C ALA A 220 11.09 -2.55 13.96
N ALA A 221 11.56 -1.96 15.06
CA ALA A 221 12.27 -0.68 15.03
C ALA A 221 13.60 -0.75 14.26
N GLU A 222 14.37 -1.82 14.44
CA GLU A 222 15.61 -2.07 13.68
C GLU A 222 15.34 -2.24 12.17
N ILE A 223 14.33 -3.06 11.84
CA ILE A 223 13.85 -3.29 10.45
C ILE A 223 13.10 -2.07 9.88
N PHE A 224 12.67 -1.17 10.76
CA PHE A 224 12.09 0.18 10.63
C PHE A 224 13.02 1.35 10.24
N TRP A 225 14.23 1.34 10.82
CA TRP A 225 15.12 2.50 10.98
C TRP A 225 14.48 3.55 11.87
N ALA A 226 13.74 3.06 12.87
CA ALA A 226 13.12 3.86 13.90
C ALA A 226 13.87 3.66 15.21
N ASP A 227 13.88 4.68 16.07
CA ASP A 227 14.35 4.52 17.45
C ASP A 227 13.36 3.69 18.27
N ARG A 228 12.07 3.76 17.91
CA ARG A 228 11.02 2.97 18.53
C ARG A 228 9.88 2.68 17.54
N THR A 229 9.33 1.48 17.61
CA THR A 229 8.12 1.09 16.88
C THR A 229 7.05 0.62 17.87
N TYR A 230 5.80 0.94 17.58
CA TYR A 230 4.63 0.50 18.32
C TYR A 230 3.71 -0.31 17.40
N PHE A 231 3.23 -1.46 17.86
CA PHE A 231 2.22 -2.23 17.16
C PHE A 231 0.82 -1.74 17.53
N VAL A 232 0.06 -1.31 16.54
CA VAL A 232 -1.28 -0.72 16.71
C VAL A 232 -2.32 -1.63 16.09
N THR A 233 -3.32 -2.03 16.87
CA THR A 233 -4.40 -2.93 16.44
C THR A 233 -5.69 -2.20 16.05
N GLY A 234 -5.71 -0.86 16.12
CA GLY A 234 -6.82 0.00 15.67
C GLY A 234 -6.59 0.65 14.29
N GLY A 235 -5.64 0.12 13.51
CA GLY A 235 -5.18 0.67 12.23
C GLY A 235 -4.44 2.00 12.37
N THR A 236 -3.95 2.53 11.24
CA THR A 236 -3.31 3.86 11.21
C THR A 236 -4.28 4.97 11.64
N SER A 237 -5.58 4.70 11.57
CA SER A 237 -6.59 5.57 12.18
C SER A 237 -6.37 5.78 13.68
N ALA A 238 -6.04 4.74 14.44
CA ALA A 238 -5.67 4.86 15.85
C ALA A 238 -4.26 5.44 16.00
N ALA A 239 -3.29 4.97 15.20
CA ALA A 239 -1.91 5.45 15.24
C ALA A 239 -1.80 6.98 15.12
N ASN A 240 -2.51 7.59 14.16
CA ASN A 240 -2.54 9.04 14.01
C ASN A 240 -3.08 9.73 15.26
N LYS A 241 -4.13 9.20 15.90
CA LYS A 241 -4.68 9.81 17.13
C LYS A 241 -3.71 9.70 18.30
N ILE A 242 -2.97 8.59 18.40
CA ILE A 242 -1.95 8.37 19.44
C ILE A 242 -0.82 9.41 19.30
N VAL A 243 -0.30 9.61 18.09
CA VAL A 243 0.71 10.66 17.80
C VAL A 243 0.23 12.03 18.26
N TRP A 244 -1.00 12.38 17.91
CA TRP A 244 -1.54 13.71 18.19
C TRP A 244 -1.84 13.92 19.68
N LEU A 245 -2.50 12.97 20.35
CA LEU A 245 -2.84 13.11 21.77
C LEU A 245 -1.63 13.03 22.70
N SER A 246 -0.51 12.46 22.25
CA SER A 246 0.74 12.48 23.02
C SER A 246 1.52 13.80 22.90
N THR A 247 1.24 14.62 21.90
CA THR A 247 2.11 15.78 21.55
C THR A 247 1.38 17.10 21.38
N VAL A 248 0.06 17.11 21.14
CA VAL A 248 -0.74 18.30 20.81
C VAL A 248 -1.84 18.52 21.86
N THR A 249 -2.05 19.77 22.23
CA THR A 249 -3.03 20.22 23.23
C THR A 249 -4.00 21.27 22.67
N PRO A 250 -5.12 21.55 23.36
CA PRO A 250 -6.09 22.53 22.88
C PRO A 250 -5.47 23.90 22.65
N GLY A 251 -5.72 24.49 21.47
CA GLY A 251 -5.20 25.80 21.08
C GLY A 251 -3.82 25.77 20.42
N ASP A 252 -3.10 24.64 20.42
CA ASP A 252 -1.85 24.51 19.66
C ASP A 252 -2.10 24.71 18.16
N ILE A 253 -1.22 25.45 17.50
CA ILE A 253 -1.24 25.64 16.05
C ILE A 253 -0.58 24.42 15.39
N VAL A 254 -1.24 23.85 14.38
CA VAL A 254 -0.73 22.69 13.64
C VAL A 254 -0.78 22.92 12.13
N LEU A 255 0.28 22.55 11.42
CA LEU A 255 0.31 22.55 9.96
C LEU A 255 -0.24 21.22 9.46
N VAL A 256 -1.23 21.30 8.57
CA VAL A 256 -1.99 20.13 8.15
C VAL A 256 -2.03 20.08 6.64
N ASP A 257 -1.51 19.00 6.06
CA ASP A 257 -1.78 18.68 4.67
C ASP A 257 -3.31 18.69 4.41
N ARG A 258 -3.76 19.51 3.47
CA ARG A 258 -5.18 19.53 3.11
C ARG A 258 -5.65 18.19 2.54
N ASN A 259 -4.73 17.42 1.97
CA ASN A 259 -4.87 16.01 1.63
C ASN A 259 -4.64 15.12 2.87
N CYS A 260 -5.29 15.40 4.00
CA CYS A 260 -5.20 14.55 5.17
C CYS A 260 -6.34 13.53 5.22
N HIS A 261 -6.02 12.33 5.71
CA HIS A 261 -7.02 11.30 5.97
C HIS A 261 -7.96 11.73 7.11
N LYS A 262 -9.21 11.23 7.09
CA LYS A 262 -10.24 11.51 8.12
C LYS A 262 -9.77 11.34 9.57
N SER A 263 -8.83 10.41 9.83
CA SER A 263 -8.28 10.19 11.16
C SER A 263 -7.47 11.38 11.71
N VAL A 264 -6.79 12.13 10.84
CA VAL A 264 -6.08 13.36 11.21
C VAL A 264 -7.09 14.42 11.62
N MET A 265 -8.19 14.58 10.87
CA MET A 265 -9.28 15.49 11.24
C MET A 265 -9.92 15.10 12.57
N HIS A 266 -10.15 13.80 12.80
CA HIS A 266 -10.63 13.32 14.10
C HIS A 266 -9.63 13.64 15.23
N ALA A 267 -8.33 13.52 14.98
CA ALA A 267 -7.32 13.89 15.96
C ALA A 267 -7.36 15.39 16.29
N ILE A 268 -7.49 16.27 15.28
CA ILE A 268 -7.64 17.72 15.45
C ILE A 268 -8.89 18.05 16.29
N ILE A 269 -10.03 17.39 16.00
CA ILE A 269 -11.26 17.55 16.77
C ILE A 269 -11.04 17.14 18.24
N MET A 270 -10.36 16.02 18.49
CA MET A 270 -10.14 15.47 19.83
C MET A 270 -9.15 16.31 20.66
N THR A 271 -8.08 16.81 20.04
CA THR A 271 -7.09 17.63 20.73
C THR A 271 -7.52 19.09 20.86
N GLY A 272 -8.45 19.57 20.02
CA GLY A 272 -8.84 20.98 20.00
C GLY A 272 -7.75 21.89 19.40
N ALA A 273 -6.89 21.34 18.55
CA ALA A 273 -5.86 22.09 17.84
C ALA A 273 -6.45 23.05 16.82
N VAL A 274 -5.69 24.10 16.46
CA VAL A 274 -6.06 25.07 15.43
C VAL A 274 -5.30 24.75 14.14
N PRO A 275 -5.97 24.21 13.10
CA PRO A 275 -5.31 23.81 11.88
C PRO A 275 -5.01 25.00 10.96
N VAL A 276 -3.80 25.00 10.40
CA VAL A 276 -3.38 25.84 9.27
C VAL A 276 -3.03 24.91 8.11
N TYR A 277 -3.74 25.04 6.99
CA TYR A 277 -3.64 24.06 5.91
C TYR A 277 -2.52 24.35 4.91
N LEU A 278 -1.81 23.30 4.54
CA LEU A 278 -0.88 23.24 3.43
C LEU A 278 -1.64 22.80 2.17
N ILE A 279 -1.51 23.54 1.07
CA ILE A 279 -2.31 23.33 -0.13
C ILE A 279 -1.55 22.46 -1.15
N PRO A 280 -2.03 21.25 -1.47
CA PRO A 280 -1.46 20.42 -2.52
C PRO A 280 -1.83 20.91 -3.93
N ALA A 281 -0.97 20.62 -4.89
CA ALA A 281 -1.27 20.78 -6.31
C ALA A 281 -2.38 19.81 -6.76
N ARG A 282 -3.04 20.12 -7.87
CA ARG A 282 -3.95 19.21 -8.57
C ARG A 282 -3.83 19.38 -10.08
N ASN A 283 -4.06 18.30 -10.81
CA ASN A 283 -4.14 18.31 -12.27
C ASN A 283 -5.59 18.17 -12.76
N GLU A 284 -5.77 18.23 -14.07
CA GLU A 284 -7.05 18.16 -14.77
C GLU A 284 -7.83 16.86 -14.57
N TYR A 285 -7.16 15.76 -14.20
CA TYR A 285 -7.80 14.48 -13.89
C TYR A 285 -8.32 14.43 -12.46
N GLY A 286 -8.08 15.47 -11.66
CA GLY A 286 -8.38 15.52 -10.23
C GLY A 286 -7.40 14.73 -9.37
N ILE A 287 -6.28 14.28 -9.95
CA ILE A 287 -5.17 13.64 -9.22
C ILE A 287 -4.52 14.70 -8.35
N ILE A 288 -4.15 14.31 -7.14
CA ILE A 288 -3.57 15.19 -6.15
C ILE A 288 -2.06 15.08 -6.23
N GLY A 289 -1.47 16.21 -6.58
CA GLY A 289 -0.03 16.39 -6.64
C GLY A 289 0.54 16.67 -5.26
N PRO A 290 1.82 17.03 -5.22
CA PRO A 290 2.47 17.35 -3.97
C PRO A 290 2.02 18.72 -3.45
N ILE A 291 2.06 18.93 -2.13
CA ILE A 291 2.18 20.27 -1.53
C ILE A 291 3.34 21.00 -2.19
N HIS A 292 3.13 22.22 -2.68
CA HIS A 292 4.24 22.99 -3.28
C HIS A 292 5.32 23.24 -2.22
N SER A 293 6.59 23.05 -2.58
CA SER A 293 7.77 23.33 -1.74
C SER A 293 7.71 24.68 -1.01
N ARG A 294 7.20 25.73 -1.67
CA ARG A 294 7.03 27.08 -1.10
C ARG A 294 6.14 27.11 0.15
N GLU A 295 5.18 26.19 0.29
CA GLU A 295 4.27 26.11 1.43
C GLU A 295 5.02 25.76 2.73
N PHE A 296 6.18 25.11 2.62
CA PHE A 296 7.05 24.78 3.76
C PHE A 296 8.02 25.92 4.12
N HIS A 297 8.07 26.99 3.34
CA HIS A 297 8.96 28.11 3.63
C HIS A 297 8.53 28.84 4.92
N PRO A 298 9.44 29.09 5.88
CA PRO A 298 9.09 29.71 7.17
C PRO A 298 8.41 31.07 7.06
N GLY A 299 8.68 31.83 5.99
CA GLY A 299 7.99 33.09 5.70
C GLY A 299 6.52 32.90 5.36
N VAL A 300 6.20 31.91 4.51
CA VAL A 300 4.82 31.60 4.07
C VAL A 300 4.01 31.02 5.21
N ILE A 301 4.63 30.16 6.03
CA ILE A 301 4.00 29.60 7.23
C ILE A 301 3.62 30.72 8.21
N ARG A 302 4.54 31.65 8.49
CA ARG A 302 4.26 32.80 9.38
C ARG A 302 3.14 33.68 8.86
N GLU A 303 3.07 33.88 7.55
CA GLU A 303 1.97 34.59 6.90
C GLU A 303 0.62 33.88 7.08
N LYS A 304 0.55 32.57 6.77
CA LYS A 304 -0.68 31.78 6.98
C LYS A 304 -1.13 31.77 8.44
N VAL A 305 -0.20 31.70 9.38
CA VAL A 305 -0.49 31.76 10.83
C VAL A 305 -1.01 33.14 11.23
N ARG A 306 -0.42 34.22 10.72
CA ARG A 306 -0.87 35.60 10.96
C ARG A 306 -2.26 35.84 10.41
N ASP A 307 -2.56 35.30 9.23
CA ASP A 307 -3.79 35.58 8.49
C ASP A 307 -4.95 34.64 8.88
N CYS A 308 -4.68 33.63 9.72
CA CYS A 308 -5.70 32.70 10.19
C CYS A 308 -6.61 33.36 11.25
N PRO A 309 -7.93 33.51 10.99
CA PRO A 309 -8.84 34.21 11.91
C PRO A 309 -9.10 33.44 13.20
N LEU A 310 -8.75 32.15 13.26
CA LEU A 310 -8.88 31.32 14.46
C LEU A 310 -7.75 31.58 15.47
N ILE A 311 -6.68 32.28 15.07
CA ILE A 311 -5.49 32.52 15.89
C ILE A 311 -5.53 33.95 16.44
N LYS A 312 -5.75 34.10 17.74
CA LYS A 312 -5.91 35.42 18.39
C LYS A 312 -4.61 36.18 18.60
N ASP A 313 -3.52 35.47 18.91
CA ASP A 313 -2.18 36.05 19.10
C ASP A 313 -1.12 35.23 18.34
N PRO A 314 -0.95 35.50 17.04
CA PRO A 314 0.02 34.79 16.20
C PRO A 314 1.47 34.93 16.67
N ALA A 315 1.83 36.02 17.36
CA ALA A 315 3.21 36.28 17.76
C ALA A 315 3.60 35.51 19.03
N ALA A 316 2.62 35.14 19.86
CA ALA A 316 2.85 34.40 21.10
C ALA A 316 2.79 32.87 20.94
N GLN A 317 2.42 32.35 19.77
CA GLN A 317 2.21 30.93 19.54
C GLN A 317 3.17 30.37 18.50
N THR A 318 3.74 29.20 18.79
CA THR A 318 4.58 28.45 17.84
C THR A 318 3.79 27.34 17.19
N VAL A 319 4.22 26.92 16.00
CA VAL A 319 3.63 25.76 15.34
C VAL A 319 4.12 24.50 16.05
N ARG A 320 3.17 23.71 16.56
CA ARG A 320 3.44 22.54 17.38
C ARG A 320 3.82 21.32 16.56
N MET A 321 3.14 21.10 15.43
CA MET A 321 3.33 19.91 14.60
C MET A 321 3.05 20.24 13.13
N ALA A 322 3.72 19.55 12.23
CA ALA A 322 3.30 19.43 10.84
C ALA A 322 2.94 17.98 10.52
N VAL A 323 1.82 17.75 9.81
CA VAL A 323 1.46 16.44 9.26
C VAL A 323 1.42 16.50 7.72
N ILE A 324 2.05 15.54 7.08
CA ILE A 324 2.12 15.39 5.62
C ILE A 324 1.73 13.96 5.25
N THR A 325 0.81 13.78 4.30
CA THR A 325 0.48 12.46 3.76
C THR A 325 1.52 12.06 2.71
N ASN A 326 2.31 11.01 2.96
CA ASN A 326 3.39 10.60 2.06
C ASN A 326 3.50 9.07 1.93
N SER A 327 3.36 8.47 0.75
CA SER A 327 2.98 9.08 -0.52
C SER A 327 1.53 9.60 -0.51
N THR A 328 1.17 10.40 -1.52
CA THR A 328 -0.24 10.58 -1.85
C THR A 328 -0.88 9.25 -2.27
N TYR A 329 -2.21 9.22 -2.35
CA TYR A 329 -2.95 8.03 -2.72
C TYR A 329 -2.58 7.51 -4.12
N ASP A 330 -2.40 8.43 -5.08
CA ASP A 330 -2.06 8.13 -6.48
C ASP A 330 -0.54 7.89 -6.68
N GLY A 331 0.24 7.84 -5.59
CA GLY A 331 1.66 7.47 -5.64
C GLY A 331 2.63 8.63 -5.84
N ILE A 332 2.26 9.87 -5.47
CA ILE A 332 3.26 10.95 -5.45
C ILE A 332 4.05 10.90 -4.15
N CYS A 333 5.34 10.62 -4.25
CA CYS A 333 6.27 10.49 -3.13
C CYS A 333 7.13 11.76 -3.02
N TYR A 334 7.08 12.40 -1.86
CA TYR A 334 7.81 13.63 -1.59
C TYR A 334 9.28 13.37 -1.29
N SER A 335 10.14 14.37 -1.44
CA SER A 335 11.45 14.40 -0.77
C SER A 335 11.20 14.72 0.71
N ALA A 336 11.17 13.67 1.53
CA ALA A 336 11.02 13.79 2.97
C ALA A 336 12.18 14.56 3.59
N GLU A 337 13.39 14.36 3.06
CA GLU A 337 14.61 15.10 3.43
C GLU A 337 14.44 16.61 3.29
N ARG A 338 13.98 17.09 2.11
CA ARG A 338 13.78 18.52 1.87
C ARG A 338 12.68 19.10 2.76
N ILE A 339 11.58 18.37 2.96
CA ILE A 339 10.49 18.79 3.84
C ILE A 339 11.00 18.93 5.28
N GLU A 340 11.75 17.94 5.77
CA GLU A 340 12.32 17.99 7.12
C GLU A 340 13.31 19.15 7.26
N GLU A 341 14.17 19.39 6.27
CA GLU A 341 15.11 20.50 6.27
C GLU A 341 14.39 21.85 6.36
N GLN A 342 13.35 22.07 5.55
CA GLN A 342 12.58 23.31 5.54
C GLN A 342 11.81 23.55 6.85
N LEU A 343 11.34 22.47 7.49
CA LEU A 343 10.56 22.52 8.73
C LEU A 343 11.41 22.39 10.00
N ARG A 344 12.72 22.17 9.87
CA ARG A 344 13.65 21.83 10.97
C ARG A 344 13.55 22.75 12.18
N ASP A 345 13.47 24.05 11.92
CA ASP A 345 13.42 25.09 12.95
C ASP A 345 12.01 25.67 13.16
N VAL A 346 11.02 25.16 12.43
CA VAL A 346 9.64 25.64 12.47
C VAL A 346 8.80 24.83 13.46
N VAL A 347 8.98 23.50 13.48
CA VAL A 347 8.18 22.58 14.29
C VAL A 347 9.05 21.67 15.14
N PRO A 348 8.63 21.32 16.37
CA PRO A 348 9.30 20.27 17.16
C PRO A 348 8.92 18.85 16.72
N TYR A 349 7.76 18.67 16.07
CA TYR A 349 7.26 17.36 15.62
C TYR A 349 6.85 17.39 14.14
N LEU A 350 7.28 16.38 13.41
CA LEU A 350 6.90 16.13 12.02
C LEU A 350 6.25 14.76 11.93
N HIS A 351 5.07 14.67 11.34
CA HIS A 351 4.32 13.44 11.21
C HIS A 351 4.08 13.14 9.74
N PHE A 352 4.74 12.11 9.22
CA PHE A 352 4.43 11.54 7.91
C PHE A 352 3.34 10.47 8.08
N ASP A 353 2.16 10.71 7.52
CA ASP A 353 1.14 9.68 7.38
C ASP A 353 1.51 8.82 6.16
N GLU A 354 2.20 7.71 6.44
CA GLU A 354 2.75 6.78 5.45
C GLU A 354 1.90 5.52 5.30
N ALA A 355 0.58 5.65 5.52
CA ALA A 355 -0.33 4.52 5.45
C ALA A 355 -0.22 3.71 4.14
N TRP A 356 0.13 4.37 3.04
CA TRP A 356 0.27 3.79 1.70
C TRP A 356 1.72 3.54 1.25
N PHE A 357 2.70 3.71 2.15
CA PHE A 357 4.11 3.80 1.77
C PHE A 357 5.07 3.06 2.72
N GLY A 358 4.56 2.12 3.51
CA GLY A 358 5.35 1.37 4.49
C GLY A 358 6.46 0.47 3.92
N TYR A 359 6.54 0.32 2.59
CA TYR A 359 7.60 -0.43 1.93
C TYR A 359 8.80 0.42 1.49
N ALA A 360 8.70 1.75 1.51
CA ALA A 360 9.66 2.64 0.88
C ALA A 360 11.11 2.39 1.32
N ARG A 361 11.31 2.12 2.62
CA ARG A 361 12.61 1.87 3.23
C ARG A 361 13.36 0.68 2.63
N PHE A 362 12.66 -0.26 2.00
CA PHE A 362 13.27 -1.52 1.54
C PHE A 362 13.79 -1.47 0.11
N HIS A 363 13.62 -0.36 -0.62
CA HIS A 363 14.11 -0.24 -1.99
C HIS A 363 14.88 1.08 -2.23
N PRO A 364 16.09 1.05 -2.84
CA PRO A 364 16.91 2.23 -3.09
C PRO A 364 16.22 3.35 -3.89
N LEU A 365 15.27 2.97 -4.76
CA LEU A 365 14.46 3.91 -5.54
C LEU A 365 13.79 5.01 -4.69
N TYR A 366 13.45 4.72 -3.44
CA TYR A 366 12.75 5.65 -2.54
C TYR A 366 13.69 6.34 -1.53
N ALA A 367 15.00 6.29 -1.72
CA ALA A 367 15.96 6.93 -0.83
C ALA A 367 15.63 8.42 -0.59
N GLY A 368 15.62 8.85 0.68
CA GLY A 368 15.32 10.22 1.08
C GLY A 368 13.85 10.66 0.95
N ARG A 369 12.94 9.72 0.68
CA ARG A 369 11.52 10.00 0.37
C ARG A 369 10.52 9.45 1.37
N PHE A 370 10.96 8.90 2.50
CA PHE A 370 10.11 8.38 3.57
C PHE A 370 10.59 8.91 4.93
N GLY A 371 9.71 9.01 5.92
CA GLY A 371 9.95 9.70 7.19
C GLY A 371 11.08 9.11 8.02
N MET A 372 11.28 7.79 7.96
CA MET A 372 12.37 7.08 8.65
C MET A 372 13.68 7.02 7.83
N HIS A 373 13.89 7.94 6.88
CA HIS A 373 15.14 8.00 6.12
C HIS A 373 16.34 8.27 7.05
N ILE A 374 17.56 8.01 6.57
CA ILE A 374 18.77 8.28 7.34
C ILE A 374 19.11 9.77 7.22
N THR A 375 19.51 10.40 8.33
CA THR A 375 19.97 11.80 8.38
C THR A 375 21.03 11.97 9.46
N ASP A 376 22.08 12.75 9.16
CA ASP A 376 23.16 13.09 10.11
C ASP A 376 22.82 14.35 10.93
N THR A 377 21.70 15.01 10.63
CA THR A 377 21.31 16.27 11.27
C THR A 377 20.22 16.04 12.32
N VAL A 378 20.36 16.68 13.48
CA VAL A 378 19.33 16.62 14.52
C VAL A 378 18.17 17.52 14.12
N GLY A 379 17.09 16.90 13.64
CA GLY A 379 15.86 17.54 13.21
C GLY A 379 14.74 17.54 14.26
N PRO A 380 13.49 17.76 13.84
CA PRO A 380 12.32 17.52 14.67
C PRO A 380 12.23 16.03 15.04
N THR A 381 11.43 15.71 16.05
CA THR A 381 11.02 14.31 16.25
C THR A 381 10.08 13.92 15.11
N VAL A 382 10.39 12.83 14.42
CA VAL A 382 9.63 12.35 13.27
C VAL A 382 8.78 11.15 13.66
N PHE A 383 7.51 11.19 13.29
CA PHE A 383 6.59 10.07 13.34
C PHE A 383 6.30 9.59 11.92
N ALA A 384 6.34 8.28 11.69
CA ALA A 384 5.79 7.67 10.49
C ALA A 384 4.72 6.65 10.88
N THR A 385 3.50 6.82 10.39
CA THR A 385 2.40 5.88 10.66
C THR A 385 2.08 5.07 9.41
N GLN A 386 2.14 3.75 9.52
CA GLN A 386 2.06 2.86 8.36
C GLN A 386 0.93 1.85 8.56
N SER A 387 0.07 1.71 7.54
CA SER A 387 -0.96 0.66 7.52
C SER A 387 -0.34 -0.58 6.93
N THR A 388 0.25 -1.41 7.78
CA THR A 388 0.92 -2.64 7.38
C THR A 388 0.00 -3.51 6.52
N HIS A 389 -1.29 -3.59 6.84
CA HIS A 389 -2.28 -4.37 6.08
C HIS A 389 -2.65 -3.82 4.69
N LYS A 390 -2.28 -2.58 4.36
CA LYS A 390 -2.58 -1.99 3.03
C LYS A 390 -1.55 -2.40 2.00
N VAL A 391 -0.28 -2.28 2.36
CA VAL A 391 0.83 -2.35 1.40
C VAL A 391 1.92 -3.34 1.78
N LEU A 392 1.86 -3.91 2.98
CA LEU A 392 2.64 -5.07 3.42
C LEU A 392 1.67 -6.24 3.73
N ALA A 393 2.19 -7.35 4.27
CA ALA A 393 1.41 -8.55 4.54
C ALA A 393 0.98 -8.65 6.01
N ALA A 394 -0.12 -8.00 6.40
CA ALA A 394 -0.69 -8.09 7.74
C ALA A 394 -2.23 -8.12 7.71
N PHE A 395 -2.85 -8.61 8.79
CA PHE A 395 -4.31 -8.56 8.91
C PHE A 395 -4.82 -7.13 9.03
N SER A 396 -6.02 -6.89 8.47
CA SER A 396 -6.70 -5.60 8.59
C SER A 396 -6.71 -5.09 10.03
N GLN A 397 -6.65 -3.77 10.19
CA GLN A 397 -6.39 -3.07 11.46
C GLN A 397 -4.94 -3.15 11.97
N GLY A 398 -4.08 -4.01 11.45
CA GLY A 398 -2.66 -3.99 11.76
C GLY A 398 -1.98 -2.72 11.25
N SER A 399 -1.31 -1.98 12.13
CA SER A 399 -0.52 -0.79 11.80
C SER A 399 0.74 -0.73 12.65
N MET A 400 1.81 -0.15 12.08
CA MET A 400 3.03 0.19 12.80
C MET A 400 3.15 1.71 12.91
N LEU A 401 3.55 2.18 14.09
CA LEU A 401 3.88 3.57 14.36
C LEU A 401 5.36 3.65 14.71
N HIS A 402 6.11 4.38 13.90
CA HIS A 402 7.55 4.54 14.04
C HIS A 402 7.88 5.93 14.59
N VAL A 403 8.88 5.99 15.47
CA VAL A 403 9.38 7.23 16.08
C VAL A 403 10.88 7.33 15.83
N ARG A 404 11.31 8.46 15.27
CA ARG A 404 12.72 8.89 15.24
C ARG A 404 12.87 10.13 16.11
N GLN A 405 13.66 10.05 17.16
CA GLN A 405 13.85 11.08 18.16
C GLN A 405 14.60 12.28 17.58
N GLY A 406 14.16 13.48 17.96
CA GLY A 406 14.80 14.73 17.61
C GLY A 406 14.62 15.77 18.71
N ARG A 407 14.53 17.05 18.32
CA ARG A 407 14.37 18.17 19.28
C ARG A 407 13.15 18.05 20.18
N GLY A 408 12.04 17.53 19.66
CA GLY A 408 10.81 17.28 20.40
C GLY A 408 10.83 15.92 21.08
N ALA A 409 11.82 15.62 21.94
CA ALA A 409 11.99 14.27 22.48
C ALA A 409 10.69 13.72 23.09
N VAL A 410 10.34 12.48 22.71
CA VAL A 410 9.14 11.78 23.16
C VAL A 410 9.54 10.73 24.17
N ASP A 411 9.23 10.99 25.44
CA ASP A 411 9.38 10.01 26.50
C ASP A 411 8.38 8.86 26.32
N HIS A 412 8.86 7.63 26.45
CA HIS A 412 8.04 6.44 26.28
C HIS A 412 6.85 6.41 27.23
N SER A 413 7.07 6.70 28.52
CA SER A 413 6.03 6.62 29.55
C SER A 413 4.89 7.59 29.24
N ARG A 414 5.23 8.83 28.87
CA ARG A 414 4.24 9.83 28.45
C ARG A 414 3.50 9.46 27.18
N PHE A 415 4.21 8.91 26.18
CA PHE A 415 3.58 8.48 24.93
C PHE A 415 2.63 7.30 25.16
N ASN A 416 3.00 6.39 26.06
CA ASN A 416 2.21 5.18 26.32
C ASN A 416 0.82 5.51 26.90
N GLU A 417 0.67 6.59 27.66
CA GLU A 417 -0.65 7.06 28.12
C GLU A 417 -1.60 7.30 26.94
N ALA A 418 -1.13 7.95 25.87
CA ALA A 418 -1.93 8.15 24.66
C ALA A 418 -2.13 6.84 23.89
N PHE A 419 -1.13 5.96 23.86
CA PHE A 419 -1.23 4.64 23.21
C PHE A 419 -2.33 3.78 23.84
N MET A 420 -2.38 3.71 25.16
CA MET A 420 -3.38 2.95 25.91
C MET A 420 -4.82 3.47 25.69
N MET A 421 -5.01 4.77 25.44
CA MET A 421 -6.35 5.32 25.15
C MET A 421 -6.99 4.78 23.86
N PHE A 422 -6.18 4.31 22.90
CA PHE A 422 -6.66 3.79 21.61
C PHE A 422 -6.41 2.31 21.40
N THR A 423 -5.85 1.64 22.41
CA THR A 423 -5.57 0.22 22.37
C THR A 423 -6.56 -0.51 23.25
N SER A 424 -7.27 -1.49 22.68
CA SER A 424 -8.16 -2.35 23.47
C SER A 424 -7.39 -3.01 24.61
N THR A 425 -7.98 -3.12 25.79
CA THR A 425 -7.40 -3.89 26.90
C THR A 425 -7.36 -5.39 26.61
N SER A 426 -8.06 -5.83 25.57
CA SER A 426 -8.02 -7.18 24.99
C SER A 426 -7.71 -7.05 23.50
N PRO A 427 -6.43 -6.85 23.12
CA PRO A 427 -6.05 -6.75 21.72
C PRO A 427 -6.09 -8.13 21.05
N GLN A 428 -6.38 -8.18 19.76
CA GLN A 428 -6.41 -9.43 19.03
C GLN A 428 -4.99 -9.89 18.68
N TYR A 429 -4.54 -10.99 19.27
CA TYR A 429 -3.15 -11.46 19.16
C TYR A 429 -2.78 -11.88 17.74
N THR A 430 -3.73 -12.37 16.94
CA THR A 430 -3.46 -12.69 15.53
C THR A 430 -3.07 -11.46 14.71
N ILE A 431 -3.58 -10.26 15.06
CA ILE A 431 -3.17 -9.01 14.41
C ILE A 431 -1.72 -8.68 14.79
N ILE A 432 -1.37 -8.81 16.07
CA ILE A 432 0.00 -8.59 16.59
C ILE A 432 0.98 -9.56 15.91
N ALA A 433 0.63 -10.85 15.82
CA ALA A 433 1.42 -11.85 15.12
C ALA A 433 1.61 -11.50 13.64
N SER A 434 0.56 -11.05 12.96
CA SER A 434 0.69 -10.62 11.56
C SER A 434 1.61 -9.42 11.37
N LEU A 435 1.68 -8.49 12.35
CA LEU A 435 2.62 -7.37 12.33
C LEU A 435 4.06 -7.84 12.53
N ASP A 436 4.28 -8.76 13.47
CA ASP A 436 5.60 -9.34 13.74
C ASP A 436 6.13 -10.10 12.51
N VAL A 437 5.28 -10.92 11.89
CA VAL A 437 5.59 -11.62 10.63
C VAL A 437 5.84 -10.65 9.49
N ALA A 438 5.00 -9.61 9.32
CA ALA A 438 5.20 -8.60 8.29
C ALA A 438 6.57 -7.90 8.41
N ALA A 439 6.98 -7.54 9.64
CA ALA A 439 8.30 -6.97 9.87
C ALA A 439 9.40 -7.96 9.46
N ARG A 440 9.27 -9.23 9.88
CA ARG A 440 10.26 -10.26 9.56
C ARG A 440 10.40 -10.57 8.07
N MET A 441 9.30 -10.53 7.32
CA MET A 441 9.29 -10.68 5.86
C MET A 441 10.10 -9.58 5.16
N MET A 442 10.06 -8.36 5.70
CA MET A 442 10.79 -7.22 5.15
C MET A 442 12.26 -7.14 5.61
N ALA A 443 12.68 -7.99 6.55
CA ALA A 443 14.04 -7.96 7.08
C ALA A 443 15.10 -8.40 6.04
N GLY A 444 16.20 -7.65 5.95
CA GLY A 444 17.34 -8.00 5.11
C GLY A 444 17.04 -7.93 3.61
N HIS A 445 17.60 -8.87 2.83
CA HIS A 445 17.48 -8.88 1.36
C HIS A 445 16.08 -9.27 0.88
N SER A 446 15.32 -10.01 1.69
CA SER A 446 13.96 -10.44 1.38
C SER A 446 13.03 -9.25 1.16
N GLY A 447 13.10 -8.22 2.02
CA GLY A 447 12.28 -7.01 1.85
C GLY A 447 12.58 -6.27 0.55
N LYS A 448 13.86 -6.17 0.17
CA LYS A 448 14.26 -5.54 -1.10
C LYS A 448 13.69 -6.32 -2.29
N PHE A 449 13.89 -7.63 -2.32
CA PHE A 449 13.43 -8.50 -3.40
C PHE A 449 11.90 -8.46 -3.57
N LEU A 450 11.15 -8.52 -2.47
CA LEU A 450 9.69 -8.45 -2.47
C LEU A 450 9.17 -7.16 -3.12
N ILE A 451 9.88 -6.04 -2.93
CA ILE A 451 9.53 -4.75 -3.54
C ILE A 451 10.02 -4.64 -4.98
N GLU A 452 11.21 -5.17 -5.29
CA GLU A 452 11.70 -5.29 -6.67
C GLU A 452 10.70 -6.03 -7.55
N GLU A 453 10.17 -7.16 -7.09
CA GLU A 453 9.17 -7.93 -7.86
C GLU A 453 7.89 -7.11 -8.13
N ALA A 454 7.38 -6.37 -7.14
CA ALA A 454 6.22 -5.51 -7.33
C ALA A 454 6.50 -4.36 -8.32
N ILE A 455 7.70 -3.78 -8.28
CA ILE A 455 8.14 -2.73 -9.21
C ILE A 455 8.29 -3.30 -10.63
N GLU A 456 8.93 -4.46 -10.78
CA GLU A 456 9.13 -5.13 -12.07
C GLU A 456 7.79 -5.46 -12.73
N GLU A 457 6.83 -6.04 -12.01
CA GLU A 457 5.50 -6.34 -12.54
C GLU A 457 4.74 -5.07 -12.95
N ALA A 458 4.89 -3.98 -12.18
CA ALA A 458 4.29 -2.70 -12.53
C ALA A 458 4.92 -2.10 -13.80
N ILE A 459 6.26 -2.16 -13.94
CA ILE A 459 6.99 -1.70 -15.13
C ILE A 459 6.56 -2.51 -16.36
N VAL A 460 6.50 -3.84 -16.25
CA VAL A 460 6.06 -4.72 -17.34
C VAL A 460 4.66 -4.33 -17.82
N PHE A 461 3.72 -4.13 -16.88
CA PHE A 461 2.37 -3.70 -17.24
C PHE A 461 2.36 -2.31 -17.89
N ARG A 462 3.07 -1.33 -17.33
CA ARG A 462 3.20 0.03 -17.89
C ARG A 462 3.74 0.02 -19.31
N LYS A 463 4.82 -0.71 -19.57
CA LYS A 463 5.41 -0.86 -20.91
C LYS A 463 4.45 -1.55 -21.86
N LYS A 464 3.77 -2.61 -21.41
CA LYS A 464 2.78 -3.31 -22.24
C LYS A 464 1.62 -2.41 -22.66
N MET A 465 1.14 -1.53 -21.77
CA MET A 465 0.12 -0.54 -22.11
C MET A 465 0.59 0.43 -23.20
N VAL A 466 1.85 0.89 -23.13
CA VAL A 466 2.46 1.74 -24.17
C VAL A 466 2.58 1.00 -25.50
N THR A 467 3.13 -0.21 -25.50
CA THR A 467 3.27 -1.03 -26.71
C THR A 467 1.93 -1.30 -27.37
N VAL A 468 0.91 -1.66 -26.57
CA VAL A 468 -0.44 -1.91 -27.10
C VAL A 468 -1.05 -0.64 -27.69
N ALA A 469 -0.90 0.52 -27.04
CA ALA A 469 -1.36 1.79 -27.60
C ALA A 469 -0.75 2.06 -28.98
N GLU A 470 0.56 1.83 -29.12
CA GLU A 470 1.30 2.01 -30.36
C GLU A 470 0.91 1.00 -31.46
N GLU A 471 0.72 -0.27 -31.12
CA GLU A 471 0.23 -1.31 -32.04
C GLU A 471 -1.18 -1.00 -32.54
N ILE A 472 -2.08 -0.52 -31.66
CA ILE A 472 -3.44 -0.10 -32.06
C ILE A 472 -3.36 1.13 -32.97
N ARG A 473 -2.42 2.06 -32.72
CA ARG A 473 -2.24 3.30 -33.49
C ARG A 473 -1.73 3.07 -34.90
N THR A 474 -0.80 2.11 -35.04
CA THR A 474 -0.18 1.75 -36.32
C THR A 474 -0.90 0.62 -37.06
N GLY A 475 -1.91 0.04 -36.41
CA GLY A 475 -2.74 -1.03 -36.95
C GLY A 475 -3.65 -0.60 -38.10
N PRO A 476 -4.40 -1.56 -38.69
CA PRO A 476 -5.24 -1.32 -39.86
C PRO A 476 -6.57 -0.62 -39.56
N PHE A 477 -6.78 -0.11 -38.34
CA PHE A 477 -8.03 0.51 -37.92
C PHE A 477 -8.15 1.93 -38.52
N PRO A 478 -9.36 2.36 -38.93
CA PRO A 478 -9.59 3.76 -39.32
C PRO A 478 -9.18 4.71 -38.18
N GLU A 479 -8.59 5.87 -38.52
CA GLU A 479 -8.20 6.88 -37.51
C GLU A 479 -9.37 7.29 -36.59
N GLU A 480 -10.61 7.21 -37.09
CA GLU A 480 -11.85 7.58 -36.41
C GLU A 480 -12.27 6.60 -35.28
N ASP A 481 -11.76 5.37 -35.33
CA ASP A 481 -12.03 4.27 -34.39
C ASP A 481 -10.84 3.98 -33.46
N TYR A 482 -9.77 4.76 -33.60
CA TYR A 482 -8.56 4.66 -32.78
C TYR A 482 -8.81 5.22 -31.38
N TRP A 483 -8.85 4.33 -30.40
CA TRP A 483 -8.72 4.69 -28.98
C TRP A 483 -8.18 3.52 -28.17
N TRP A 484 -7.39 3.85 -27.14
CA TRP A 484 -6.92 2.91 -26.13
C TRP A 484 -6.78 3.61 -24.79
N PHE A 485 -6.70 2.82 -23.71
CA PHE A 485 -6.34 3.31 -22.39
C PHE A 485 -4.86 3.72 -22.36
N THR A 486 -4.54 4.81 -21.68
CA THR A 486 -3.13 5.21 -21.46
C THR A 486 -2.80 5.12 -19.97
N VAL A 487 -1.53 5.27 -19.63
CA VAL A 487 -1.08 5.27 -18.24
C VAL A 487 -0.57 6.67 -17.90
N TRP A 488 -0.91 7.16 -16.72
CA TRP A 488 -0.37 8.41 -16.20
C TRP A 488 1.06 8.17 -15.70
N GLN A 489 2.03 8.56 -16.52
CA GLN A 489 3.47 8.32 -16.34
C GLN A 489 4.31 9.19 -17.29
N PRO A 490 5.64 9.23 -17.15
CA PRO A 490 6.53 9.86 -18.13
C PRO A 490 6.39 9.26 -19.53
N ASP A 491 6.33 10.11 -20.55
CA ASP A 491 6.31 9.68 -21.95
C ASP A 491 7.67 9.13 -22.39
N CYS A 492 8.73 9.84 -21.98
CA CYS A 492 10.12 9.49 -22.24
C CYS A 492 10.92 9.46 -20.93
N ILE A 493 12.03 8.72 -20.95
CA ILE A 493 13.04 8.71 -19.90
C ILE A 493 14.41 9.12 -20.47
N MET A 494 15.25 9.69 -19.62
CA MET A 494 16.64 9.99 -19.95
C MET A 494 17.52 8.77 -19.69
N ASP A 495 18.11 8.19 -20.73
CA ASP A 495 19.02 7.05 -20.69
C ASP A 495 20.36 7.42 -21.35
N ALA A 496 21.44 7.46 -20.56
CA ALA A 496 22.80 7.76 -21.04
C ALA A 496 22.89 9.00 -21.96
N GLU A 497 22.25 10.11 -21.56
CA GLU A 497 22.16 11.38 -22.29
C GLU A 497 21.27 11.36 -23.56
N ALA A 498 20.52 10.27 -23.79
CA ALA A 498 19.52 10.19 -24.85
C ALA A 498 18.10 10.04 -24.26
N GLU A 499 17.16 10.79 -24.83
CA GLU A 499 15.73 10.65 -24.50
C GLU A 499 15.15 9.44 -25.26
N ARG A 500 14.52 8.51 -24.53
CA ARG A 500 13.89 7.31 -25.09
C ARG A 500 12.45 7.17 -24.60
N PRO A 501 11.52 6.67 -25.43
CA PRO A 501 10.17 6.33 -24.97
C PRO A 501 10.22 5.32 -23.82
N LEU A 502 9.36 5.49 -22.80
CA LEU A 502 9.32 4.59 -21.64
C LEU A 502 9.10 3.12 -22.05
N GLY A 503 8.33 2.88 -23.11
CA GLY A 503 8.09 1.54 -23.66
C GLY A 503 9.36 0.82 -24.16
N GLU A 504 10.41 1.55 -24.50
CA GLU A 504 11.68 1.03 -25.03
C GLU A 504 12.84 1.07 -24.02
N ALA A 505 12.60 1.66 -22.84
CA ALA A 505 13.56 1.76 -21.76
C ALA A 505 14.01 0.39 -21.23
N ASP A 506 15.24 0.31 -20.72
CA ASP A 506 15.71 -0.85 -19.98
C ASP A 506 14.94 -1.02 -18.66
N ASP A 507 14.55 -2.26 -18.35
CA ASP A 507 13.73 -2.56 -17.16
C ASP A 507 14.51 -2.32 -15.86
N ALA A 508 15.82 -2.61 -15.84
CA ALA A 508 16.65 -2.38 -14.66
C ALA A 508 16.87 -0.88 -14.44
N LEU A 509 17.02 -0.09 -15.51
CA LEU A 509 17.06 1.37 -15.43
C LEU A 509 15.79 1.93 -14.78
N LEU A 510 14.61 1.50 -15.23
CA LEU A 510 13.32 1.91 -14.65
C LEU A 510 13.14 1.45 -13.20
N ARG A 511 13.64 0.26 -12.84
CA ARG A 511 13.54 -0.28 -11.48
C ARG A 511 14.46 0.44 -10.50
N ASP A 512 15.69 0.73 -10.90
CA ASP A 512 16.76 1.13 -9.97
C ASP A 512 16.98 2.65 -9.90
N HIS A 513 16.55 3.42 -10.90
CA HIS A 513 16.84 4.85 -10.99
C HIS A 513 15.61 5.73 -10.78
N ALA A 514 15.60 6.46 -9.66
CA ALA A 514 14.51 7.37 -9.30
C ALA A 514 14.31 8.51 -10.30
N GLY A 515 15.37 8.88 -11.03
CA GLY A 515 15.36 9.90 -12.10
C GLY A 515 14.31 9.64 -13.16
N CYS A 516 14.02 8.37 -13.47
CA CYS A 516 13.02 7.96 -14.45
C CYS A 516 11.58 8.33 -14.05
N TRP A 517 11.36 8.64 -12.77
CA TRP A 517 10.02 8.86 -12.20
C TRP A 517 9.85 10.22 -11.54
N LEU A 518 10.87 11.09 -11.62
CA LEU A 518 10.78 12.45 -11.08
C LEU A 518 9.74 13.26 -11.86
N LEU A 519 9.02 14.11 -11.14
CA LEU A 519 8.15 15.12 -11.74
C LEU A 519 9.01 16.34 -12.07
N ASN A 520 9.52 16.44 -13.31
CA ASN A 520 10.38 17.55 -13.69
C ASN A 520 9.55 18.78 -14.09
N PRO A 521 9.99 20.01 -13.76
CA PRO A 521 9.22 21.22 -14.01
C PRO A 521 8.80 21.45 -15.48
N GLN A 522 9.54 20.88 -16.43
CA GLN A 522 9.31 21.02 -17.87
C GLN A 522 8.37 19.94 -18.45
N ASP A 523 8.11 18.88 -17.68
CA ASP A 523 7.33 17.75 -18.15
C ASP A 523 5.83 18.10 -18.10
N THR A 524 5.09 17.75 -19.15
CA THR A 524 3.65 18.05 -19.24
C THR A 524 2.77 16.87 -18.83
N TRP A 525 3.30 15.64 -18.83
CA TRP A 525 2.53 14.41 -18.56
C TRP A 525 1.86 14.42 -17.18
N HIS A 526 2.49 15.01 -16.16
CA HIS A 526 1.96 15.02 -14.80
C HIS A 526 0.87 16.08 -14.57
N GLY A 527 0.84 17.14 -15.38
CA GLY A 527 -0.18 18.20 -15.30
C GLY A 527 -0.13 19.08 -14.05
N PHE A 528 0.99 19.10 -13.31
CA PHE A 528 1.21 19.99 -12.17
C PHE A 528 2.14 21.15 -12.51
N ASP A 529 1.70 22.37 -12.21
CA ASP A 529 2.52 23.57 -12.36
C ASP A 529 3.42 23.80 -11.14
N GLY A 530 4.58 24.45 -11.34
CA GLY A 530 5.40 24.96 -10.23
C GLY A 530 5.96 23.87 -9.31
N ILE A 531 6.24 22.68 -9.86
CA ILE A 531 6.98 21.62 -9.18
C ILE A 531 8.47 21.94 -9.26
N GLU A 532 9.19 21.81 -8.15
CA GLU A 532 10.65 21.96 -8.13
C GLU A 532 11.35 20.66 -8.54
N GLU A 533 12.49 20.79 -9.23
CA GLU A 533 13.28 19.65 -9.68
C GLU A 533 13.72 18.76 -8.50
N GLY A 534 13.53 17.44 -8.66
CA GLY A 534 13.87 16.44 -7.64
C GLY A 534 12.94 16.42 -6.42
N TYR A 535 11.93 17.29 -6.35
CA TYR A 535 11.08 17.41 -5.16
C TYR A 535 10.11 16.24 -5.00
N ALA A 536 9.45 15.80 -6.07
CA ALA A 536 8.47 14.72 -6.04
C ALA A 536 8.77 13.66 -7.11
N MET A 537 8.35 12.42 -6.86
CA MET A 537 8.41 11.31 -7.81
C MET A 537 7.07 10.57 -7.88
N LEU A 538 6.82 9.88 -9.00
CA LEU A 538 5.75 8.91 -9.13
C LEU A 538 6.24 7.52 -8.68
N ASP A 539 5.49 6.88 -7.80
CA ASP A 539 5.70 5.50 -7.39
C ASP A 539 5.33 4.54 -8.55
N PRO A 540 6.28 3.73 -9.05
CA PRO A 540 6.01 2.81 -10.16
C PRO A 540 4.85 1.85 -9.87
N ILE A 541 4.65 1.43 -8.62
CA ILE A 541 3.68 0.39 -8.26
C ILE A 541 2.24 0.93 -8.15
N LYS A 542 2.08 2.25 -8.20
CA LYS A 542 0.79 2.95 -8.18
C LYS A 542 0.41 3.32 -9.62
N VAL A 543 -0.24 2.39 -10.32
CA VAL A 543 -0.53 2.54 -11.76
C VAL A 543 -1.89 3.18 -11.97
N THR A 544 -1.88 4.45 -12.37
CA THR A 544 -3.11 5.17 -12.75
C THR A 544 -3.35 5.02 -14.24
N ILE A 545 -4.45 4.36 -14.61
CA ILE A 545 -4.89 4.20 -16.00
C ILE A 545 -5.84 5.34 -16.34
N LEU A 546 -5.62 5.97 -17.50
CA LEU A 546 -6.43 7.06 -18.04
C LEU A 546 -7.37 6.52 -19.12
N THR A 547 -8.61 7.00 -19.10
CA THR A 547 -9.60 6.71 -20.12
C THR A 547 -9.72 7.89 -21.09
N PRO A 548 -10.09 7.65 -22.36
CA PRO A 548 -10.28 8.75 -23.32
C PRO A 548 -11.32 9.77 -22.84
N GLY A 549 -11.11 11.05 -23.19
CA GLY A 549 -12.09 12.11 -22.96
C GLY A 549 -11.53 13.40 -22.38
N VAL A 550 -10.32 13.36 -21.80
CA VAL A 550 -9.60 14.54 -21.29
C VAL A 550 -8.19 14.53 -21.87
N ARG A 551 -7.75 15.66 -22.42
CA ARG A 551 -6.39 15.88 -22.89
C ARG A 551 -5.54 16.61 -21.85
N PRO A 552 -4.20 16.52 -21.96
CA PRO A 552 -3.29 17.38 -21.21
C PRO A 552 -3.73 18.84 -21.24
N GLY A 553 -3.78 19.48 -20.07
CA GLY A 553 -4.28 20.86 -19.89
C GLY A 553 -5.79 20.96 -19.65
N GLY A 554 -6.50 19.83 -19.57
CA GLY A 554 -7.90 19.76 -19.11
C GLY A 554 -8.97 20.04 -20.15
N ARG A 555 -8.59 20.12 -21.43
CA ARG A 555 -9.55 20.18 -22.54
C ARG A 555 -10.26 18.83 -22.68
N MET A 556 -11.58 18.85 -22.68
CA MET A 556 -12.40 17.66 -22.93
C MET A 556 -12.58 17.45 -24.43
N ASP A 557 -12.46 16.20 -24.88
CA ASP A 557 -12.69 15.80 -26.27
C ASP A 557 -14.18 15.76 -26.61
N ASP A 558 -14.52 15.56 -27.89
CA ASP A 558 -15.92 15.38 -28.31
C ASP A 558 -16.46 13.99 -27.95
N ARG A 559 -15.55 13.02 -27.81
CA ARG A 559 -15.83 11.64 -27.39
C ARG A 559 -15.02 11.33 -26.13
N GLY A 560 -15.62 10.60 -25.21
CA GLY A 560 -14.94 10.13 -24.00
C GLY A 560 -15.63 8.94 -23.36
N ILE A 561 -14.88 8.26 -22.51
CA ILE A 561 -15.28 7.05 -21.80
C ILE A 561 -15.08 7.32 -20.31
N PRO A 562 -16.15 7.64 -19.57
CA PRO A 562 -16.05 7.86 -18.13
C PRO A 562 -15.55 6.62 -17.41
N ALA A 563 -14.54 6.78 -16.54
CA ALA A 563 -13.88 5.67 -15.86
C ALA A 563 -14.83 4.84 -14.98
N ALA A 564 -15.88 5.47 -14.43
CA ALA A 564 -16.93 4.76 -13.67
C ALA A 564 -17.61 3.63 -14.46
N VAL A 565 -17.76 3.78 -15.79
CA VAL A 565 -18.33 2.72 -16.65
C VAL A 565 -17.37 1.56 -16.76
N VAL A 566 -16.08 1.86 -16.98
CA VAL A 566 -15.01 0.86 -17.12
C VAL A 566 -14.84 0.08 -15.81
N THR A 567 -14.80 0.77 -14.67
CA THR A 567 -14.55 0.12 -13.38
C THR A 567 -15.76 -0.64 -12.86
N THR A 568 -16.97 -0.24 -13.24
CA THR A 568 -18.19 -1.05 -13.03
C THR A 568 -18.13 -2.34 -13.85
N TYR A 569 -17.72 -2.27 -15.12
CA TYR A 569 -17.51 -3.46 -15.94
C TYR A 569 -16.44 -4.39 -15.36
N LEU A 570 -15.28 -3.84 -14.99
CA LEU A 570 -14.19 -4.62 -14.38
C LEU A 570 -14.67 -5.34 -13.12
N ARG A 571 -15.49 -4.69 -12.28
CA ARG A 571 -16.07 -5.29 -11.07
C ARG A 571 -16.97 -6.48 -11.39
N GLU A 572 -17.82 -6.38 -12.42
CA GLU A 572 -18.65 -7.50 -12.87
C GLU A 572 -17.82 -8.65 -13.46
N SER A 573 -16.66 -8.35 -14.07
CA SER A 573 -15.65 -9.33 -14.50
C SER A 573 -14.76 -9.86 -13.36
N GLY A 574 -15.01 -9.50 -12.10
CA GLY A 574 -14.25 -9.98 -10.93
C GLY A 574 -12.95 -9.21 -10.63
N ILE A 575 -12.76 -8.02 -11.20
CA ILE A 575 -11.61 -7.14 -10.99
C ILE A 575 -12.06 -5.89 -10.22
N VAL A 576 -11.57 -5.74 -8.99
CA VAL A 576 -11.81 -4.55 -8.18
C VAL A 576 -10.62 -3.60 -8.29
N VAL A 577 -10.90 -2.35 -8.68
CA VAL A 577 -9.90 -1.27 -8.71
C VAL A 577 -9.92 -0.51 -7.38
N GLU A 578 -8.81 0.13 -7.07
CA GLU A 578 -8.60 0.79 -5.78
C GLU A 578 -9.33 2.14 -5.69
N LYS A 579 -9.17 2.98 -6.73
CA LYS A 579 -9.82 4.29 -6.83
C LYS A 579 -10.33 4.52 -8.24
N THR A 580 -11.50 5.15 -8.36
CA THR A 580 -12.05 5.62 -9.63
C THR A 580 -12.24 7.13 -9.56
N GLY A 581 -11.67 7.87 -10.51
CA GLY A 581 -12.00 9.27 -10.80
C GLY A 581 -12.93 9.38 -12.01
N TYR A 582 -13.03 10.58 -12.61
CA TYR A 582 -13.89 10.78 -13.78
C TYR A 582 -13.34 10.14 -15.06
N TYR A 583 -12.03 10.27 -15.30
CA TYR A 583 -11.33 9.75 -16.48
C TYR A 583 -10.04 9.01 -16.12
N SER A 584 -9.93 8.56 -14.87
CA SER A 584 -8.79 7.80 -14.38
C SER A 584 -9.22 6.76 -13.36
N PHE A 585 -8.48 5.67 -13.23
CA PHE A 585 -8.62 4.73 -12.13
C PHE A 585 -7.27 4.15 -11.73
N LEU A 586 -7.11 3.87 -10.44
CA LEU A 586 -5.87 3.37 -9.84
C LEU A 586 -5.95 1.86 -9.64
N VAL A 587 -4.89 1.17 -10.07
CA VAL A 587 -4.62 -0.22 -9.69
C VAL A 587 -3.30 -0.28 -8.90
N LEU A 588 -3.29 -1.11 -7.87
CA LEU A 588 -2.15 -1.27 -6.98
C LEU A 588 -1.38 -2.55 -7.33
N PHE A 589 -0.09 -2.41 -7.55
CA PHE A 589 0.85 -3.52 -7.57
C PHE A 589 1.42 -3.64 -6.16
N THR A 590 0.97 -4.66 -5.42
CA THR A 590 1.41 -4.91 -4.04
C THR A 590 2.21 -6.20 -3.96
N LEU A 591 2.77 -6.50 -2.78
CA LEU A 591 3.49 -7.76 -2.51
C LEU A 591 2.69 -9.03 -2.84
N GLY A 592 1.36 -8.95 -2.86
CA GLY A 592 0.47 -10.08 -3.17
C GLY A 592 0.11 -10.23 -4.64
N ILE A 593 0.67 -9.42 -5.54
CA ILE A 593 0.45 -9.57 -6.97
C ILE A 593 1.29 -10.74 -7.50
N THR A 594 0.70 -11.54 -8.38
CA THR A 594 1.37 -12.68 -9.00
C THR A 594 1.61 -12.37 -10.47
N ARG A 595 2.72 -12.88 -11.01
CA ARG A 595 3.03 -12.84 -12.45
C ARG A 595 1.84 -13.42 -13.22
N GLY A 596 1.10 -12.57 -13.95
CA GLY A 596 -0.10 -12.97 -14.71
C GLY A 596 -1.43 -12.29 -14.32
N LYS A 597 -1.57 -11.70 -13.12
CA LYS A 597 -2.77 -10.91 -12.77
C LYS A 597 -2.95 -9.70 -13.70
N SER A 598 -1.85 -9.05 -14.05
CA SER A 598 -1.79 -7.94 -15.01
C SER A 598 -2.31 -8.32 -16.41
N GLY A 599 -2.05 -9.56 -16.84
CA GLY A 599 -2.57 -10.10 -18.10
C GLY A 599 -4.10 -10.24 -18.13
N THR A 600 -4.71 -10.59 -16.99
CA THR A 600 -6.17 -10.67 -16.87
C THR A 600 -6.81 -9.29 -16.97
N LEU A 601 -6.23 -8.28 -16.31
CA LEU A 601 -6.67 -6.89 -16.45
C LEU A 601 -6.58 -6.43 -17.92
N LEU A 602 -5.44 -6.68 -18.58
CA LEU A 602 -5.25 -6.31 -19.98
C LEU A 602 -6.28 -6.96 -20.90
N ALA A 603 -6.56 -8.26 -20.71
CA ALA A 603 -7.57 -8.98 -21.49
C ALA A 603 -8.98 -8.39 -21.29
N GLU A 604 -9.36 -8.04 -20.06
CA GLU A 604 -10.64 -7.40 -19.78
C GLU A 604 -10.74 -5.98 -20.34
N LEU A 605 -9.64 -5.22 -20.40
CA LEU A 605 -9.61 -3.92 -21.09
C LEU A 605 -9.85 -4.07 -22.61
N PHE A 606 -9.27 -5.09 -23.24
CA PHE A 606 -9.55 -5.41 -24.65
C PHE A 606 -11.01 -5.83 -24.87
N ARG A 607 -11.55 -6.64 -23.97
CA ARG A 607 -12.95 -7.07 -24.03
C ARG A 607 -13.89 -5.88 -23.86
N PHE A 608 -13.63 -4.99 -22.91
CA PHE A 608 -14.37 -3.74 -22.76
C PHE A 608 -14.32 -2.90 -24.04
N LYS A 609 -13.14 -2.75 -24.65
CA LYS A 609 -13.01 -2.04 -25.93
C LYS A 609 -13.87 -2.67 -27.03
N ALA A 610 -13.81 -4.00 -27.21
CA ALA A 610 -14.63 -4.69 -28.21
C ALA A 610 -16.14 -4.50 -27.97
N LEU A 611 -16.58 -4.56 -26.71
CA LEU A 611 -17.97 -4.32 -26.34
C LEU A 611 -18.41 -2.88 -26.64
N TYR A 612 -17.53 -1.91 -26.35
CA TYR A 612 -17.77 -0.49 -26.60
C TYR A 612 -17.82 -0.19 -28.10
N ASP A 613 -16.84 -0.68 -28.87
CA ASP A 613 -16.75 -0.48 -30.32
C ASP A 613 -17.95 -1.13 -31.04
N GLY A 614 -18.44 -2.27 -30.55
CA GLY A 614 -19.66 -2.92 -31.04
C GLY A 614 -20.98 -2.28 -30.56
N ASN A 615 -20.92 -1.23 -29.72
CA ASN A 615 -22.05 -0.65 -28.98
C ASN A 615 -22.96 -1.73 -28.38
N SER A 616 -22.35 -2.72 -27.72
CA SER A 616 -23.05 -3.92 -27.25
C SER A 616 -24.20 -3.55 -26.29
N PRO A 617 -25.35 -4.27 -26.32
CA PRO A 617 -26.50 -3.95 -25.49
C PRO A 617 -26.14 -3.96 -24.00
N LEU A 618 -26.65 -2.99 -23.24
CA LEU A 618 -26.42 -2.92 -21.79
C LEU A 618 -26.99 -4.15 -21.06
N GLU A 619 -27.96 -4.86 -21.63
CA GLU A 619 -28.48 -6.13 -21.10
C GLU A 619 -27.43 -7.23 -21.07
N GLU A 620 -26.47 -7.20 -22.00
CA GLU A 620 -25.34 -8.12 -22.04
C GLU A 620 -24.20 -7.65 -21.14
N VAL A 621 -23.91 -6.35 -21.17
CA VAL A 621 -22.76 -5.77 -20.45
C VAL A 621 -23.02 -5.58 -18.96
N PHE A 622 -24.22 -5.13 -18.57
CA PHE A 622 -24.62 -4.82 -17.19
C PHE A 622 -26.01 -5.39 -16.86
N PRO A 623 -26.19 -6.72 -16.85
CA PRO A 623 -27.51 -7.35 -16.72
C PRO A 623 -28.22 -6.98 -15.41
N ASP A 624 -27.49 -6.83 -14.31
CA ASP A 624 -28.04 -6.45 -13.01
C ASP A 624 -28.45 -4.97 -12.97
N LEU A 625 -27.69 -4.08 -13.62
CA LEU A 625 -28.02 -2.66 -13.75
C LEU A 625 -29.32 -2.48 -14.53
N VAL A 626 -29.46 -3.13 -15.69
CA VAL A 626 -30.68 -3.04 -16.51
C VAL A 626 -31.88 -3.65 -15.77
N ARG A 627 -31.69 -4.75 -15.03
CA ARG A 627 -32.77 -5.34 -14.22
C ARG A 627 -33.26 -4.40 -13.13
N LYS A 628 -32.37 -3.64 -12.49
CA LYS A 628 -32.72 -2.67 -11.43
C LYS A 628 -33.35 -1.40 -12.00
N HIS A 629 -32.91 -0.94 -13.16
CA HIS A 629 -33.34 0.33 -13.76
C HIS A 629 -33.75 0.17 -15.25
N PRO A 630 -34.75 -0.68 -15.57
CA PRO A 630 -35.08 -1.03 -16.95
C PRO A 630 -35.58 0.18 -17.74
N ALA A 631 -36.37 1.06 -17.10
CA ALA A 631 -36.85 2.29 -17.73
C ALA A 631 -35.72 3.25 -18.17
N ARG A 632 -34.53 3.13 -17.58
CA ARG A 632 -33.38 4.01 -17.84
C ARG A 632 -32.41 3.42 -18.85
N TYR A 633 -32.21 2.10 -18.84
CA TYR A 633 -31.11 1.45 -19.57
C TYR A 633 -31.54 0.42 -20.62
N ALA A 634 -32.81 -0.03 -20.63
CA ALA A 634 -33.24 -1.05 -21.59
C ALA A 634 -33.15 -0.54 -23.04
N GLY A 635 -32.64 -1.37 -23.94
CA GLY A 635 -32.49 -1.08 -25.37
C GLY A 635 -31.40 -0.08 -25.71
N ARG A 636 -30.51 0.27 -24.77
CA ARG A 636 -29.35 1.15 -24.99
C ARG A 636 -28.08 0.34 -25.15
N GLY A 637 -27.09 0.84 -25.88
CA GLY A 637 -25.77 0.25 -25.98
C GLY A 637 -24.73 0.89 -25.04
N LEU A 638 -23.59 0.22 -24.88
CA LEU A 638 -22.48 0.67 -24.03
C LEU A 638 -21.91 2.03 -24.47
N ALA A 639 -21.66 2.23 -25.76
CA ALA A 639 -21.15 3.50 -26.26
C ALA A 639 -22.18 4.64 -26.13
N ASP A 640 -23.48 4.32 -26.19
CA ASP A 640 -24.55 5.29 -25.94
C ASP A 640 -24.57 5.78 -24.49
N LEU A 641 -24.27 4.89 -23.53
CA LEU A 641 -24.15 5.25 -22.12
C LEU A 641 -22.92 6.14 -21.87
N CYS A 642 -21.75 5.72 -22.37
CA CYS A 642 -20.51 6.47 -22.23
C CYS A 642 -20.63 7.88 -22.83
N ARG A 643 -21.21 8.00 -24.02
CA ARG A 643 -21.42 9.30 -24.68
C ARG A 643 -22.32 10.22 -23.88
N GLU A 644 -23.47 9.73 -23.39
CA GLU A 644 -24.38 10.55 -22.59
C GLU A 644 -23.73 11.02 -21.28
N MET A 645 -23.00 10.14 -20.59
CA MET A 645 -22.27 10.52 -19.37
C MET A 645 -21.14 11.51 -19.69
N HIS A 646 -20.41 11.32 -20.78
CA HIS A 646 -19.35 12.22 -21.21
C HIS A 646 -19.89 13.59 -21.59
N ASP A 647 -20.99 13.66 -22.34
CA ASP A 647 -21.66 14.91 -22.72
C ASP A 647 -22.09 15.68 -21.47
N TYR A 648 -22.68 15.00 -20.48
CA TYR A 648 -23.02 15.62 -19.19
C TYR A 648 -21.79 16.21 -18.48
N LEU A 649 -20.71 15.43 -18.37
CA LEU A 649 -19.47 15.87 -17.71
C LEU A 649 -18.81 17.04 -18.45
N ARG A 650 -18.88 17.05 -19.78
CA ARG A 650 -18.37 18.12 -20.64
C ARG A 650 -19.19 19.40 -20.51
N ASP A 651 -20.51 19.30 -20.52
CA ASP A 651 -21.42 20.44 -20.39
C ASP A 651 -21.29 21.14 -19.03
N ARG A 652 -20.82 20.40 -18.01
CA ARG A 652 -20.51 20.92 -16.67
C ARG A 652 -19.07 21.37 -16.49
N SER A 653 -18.23 21.27 -17.53
CA SER A 653 -16.79 21.55 -17.46
C SER A 653 -16.15 20.88 -16.24
N ILE A 654 -16.36 19.57 -16.06
CA ILE A 654 -16.00 18.89 -14.81
C ILE A 654 -14.52 19.04 -14.44
N THR A 655 -13.62 19.14 -15.43
CA THR A 655 -12.18 19.36 -15.22
C THR A 655 -11.92 20.69 -14.51
N ASP A 656 -12.63 21.77 -14.88
CA ASP A 656 -12.56 23.07 -14.23
C ASP A 656 -13.15 23.02 -12.81
N VAL A 657 -14.29 22.34 -12.63
CA VAL A 657 -14.93 22.19 -11.32
C VAL A 657 -14.00 21.47 -10.34
N VAL A 658 -13.42 20.33 -10.75
CA VAL A 658 -12.53 19.52 -9.92
C VAL A 658 -11.21 20.23 -9.62
N ARG A 659 -10.67 21.00 -10.57
CA ARG A 659 -9.48 21.84 -10.34
C ARG A 659 -9.78 22.95 -9.33
N ASN A 660 -10.91 23.64 -9.49
CA ASN A 660 -11.24 24.82 -8.69
C ASN A 660 -11.75 24.50 -7.29
N VAL A 661 -12.36 23.33 -7.07
CA VAL A 661 -12.96 22.96 -5.78
C VAL A 661 -11.93 22.86 -4.64
N TYR A 662 -10.65 22.68 -4.98
CA TYR A 662 -9.53 22.66 -4.04
C TYR A 662 -8.57 23.86 -4.18
N ALA A 663 -8.80 24.74 -5.16
CA ALA A 663 -7.90 25.86 -5.44
C ALA A 663 -7.98 26.97 -4.39
N THR A 664 -9.17 27.17 -3.80
CA THR A 664 -9.40 28.17 -2.76
C THR A 664 -9.98 27.49 -1.53
N LEU A 665 -9.37 27.73 -0.37
CA LEU A 665 -9.86 27.19 0.89
C LEU A 665 -11.13 27.95 1.36
N PRO A 666 -12.10 27.24 1.96
CA PRO A 666 -13.22 27.85 2.67
C PRO A 666 -12.76 28.77 3.82
N GLU A 667 -13.65 29.67 4.25
CA GLU A 667 -13.41 30.50 5.42
C GLU A 667 -13.44 29.65 6.70
N PRO A 668 -12.39 29.65 7.54
CA PRO A 668 -12.40 28.93 8.81
C PRO A 668 -13.16 29.75 9.86
N ALA A 669 -14.48 29.55 9.93
CA ALA A 669 -15.38 30.32 10.80
C ALA A 669 -15.31 29.90 12.28
N MET A 670 -14.95 28.64 12.55
CA MET A 670 -14.67 28.11 13.89
C MET A 670 -13.73 26.91 13.79
N THR A 671 -13.19 26.46 14.93
CA THR A 671 -12.36 25.26 14.95
C THR A 671 -13.18 24.00 14.65
N PRO A 672 -12.58 22.94 14.09
CA PRO A 672 -13.26 21.66 13.90
C PRO A 672 -13.84 21.09 15.20
N ALA A 673 -13.14 21.30 16.31
CA ALA A 673 -13.61 20.87 17.64
C ALA A 673 -14.87 21.60 18.10
N GLU A 674 -14.99 22.90 17.83
CA GLU A 674 -16.21 23.67 18.12
C GLU A 674 -17.39 23.22 17.25
N ALA A 675 -17.16 23.05 15.95
CA ALA A 675 -18.19 22.54 15.03
C ALA A 675 -18.70 21.16 15.45
N TYR A 676 -17.79 20.27 15.85
CA TYR A 676 -18.16 18.95 16.37
C TYR A 676 -18.95 19.03 17.68
N ARG A 677 -18.66 19.98 18.58
CA ARG A 677 -19.46 20.17 19.81
C ARG A 677 -20.89 20.60 19.49
N HIS A 678 -21.10 21.47 18.51
CA HIS A 678 -22.45 21.82 18.04
C HIS A 678 -23.19 20.59 17.49
N LEU A 679 -22.52 19.77 16.68
CA LEU A 679 -23.07 18.50 16.19
C LEU A 679 -23.52 17.59 17.33
N VAL A 680 -22.66 17.36 18.33
CA VAL A 680 -22.97 16.48 19.49
C VAL A 680 -24.12 17.01 20.33
N ARG A 681 -24.28 18.34 20.44
CA ARG A 681 -25.39 18.97 21.17
C ARG A 681 -26.71 18.99 20.40
N GLY A 682 -26.71 18.57 19.13
CA GLY A 682 -27.87 18.70 18.25
C GLY A 682 -28.14 20.14 17.81
N GLU A 683 -27.16 21.03 17.94
CA GLU A 683 -27.23 22.44 17.53
C GLU A 683 -26.89 22.57 16.03
N VAL A 684 -27.47 21.70 15.21
CA VAL A 684 -27.22 21.61 13.76
C VAL A 684 -28.51 21.50 12.98
N THR A 685 -28.49 21.96 11.73
CA THR A 685 -29.61 21.84 10.79
C THR A 685 -29.12 21.15 9.51
N ALA A 686 -29.90 20.22 8.98
CA ALA A 686 -29.64 19.64 7.66
C ALA A 686 -30.00 20.67 6.58
N VAL A 687 -29.01 21.08 5.79
CA VAL A 687 -29.13 22.11 4.75
C VAL A 687 -28.95 21.45 3.38
N PRO A 688 -29.82 21.72 2.38
CA PRO A 688 -29.58 21.27 1.01
C PRO A 688 -28.21 21.71 0.51
N ALA A 689 -27.49 20.87 -0.23
CA ALA A 689 -26.13 21.17 -0.71
C ALA A 689 -26.07 22.46 -1.54
N ASN A 690 -27.13 22.77 -2.29
CA ASN A 690 -27.26 24.00 -3.09
C ASN A 690 -27.37 25.28 -2.23
N ASP A 691 -27.75 25.15 -0.95
CA ASP A 691 -28.01 26.25 -0.02
C ASP A 691 -26.88 26.42 1.01
N LEU A 692 -25.70 25.81 0.78
CA LEU A 692 -24.57 25.86 1.72
C LEU A 692 -23.86 27.22 1.80
N LYS A 693 -24.10 28.11 0.85
CA LYS A 693 -23.45 29.41 0.82
C LYS A 693 -23.75 30.20 2.11
N GLY A 694 -22.69 30.64 2.79
CA GLY A 694 -22.77 31.37 4.06
C GLY A 694 -22.99 30.50 5.29
N ARG A 695 -23.20 29.18 5.14
CA ARG A 695 -23.41 28.25 6.25
C ARG A 695 -22.09 27.64 6.71
N THR A 696 -21.90 27.53 8.02
CA THR A 696 -20.76 26.79 8.59
C THR A 696 -21.10 25.31 8.68
N VAL A 697 -20.33 24.44 8.02
CA VAL A 697 -20.57 22.99 8.09
C VAL A 697 -20.17 22.43 9.44
N ALA A 698 -20.96 21.50 9.98
CA ALA A 698 -20.71 20.81 11.24
C ALA A 698 -20.01 19.46 11.05
N VAL A 699 -19.99 18.96 9.82
CA VAL A 699 -19.40 17.68 9.42
C VAL A 699 -18.39 17.90 8.30
N MET A 700 -17.51 16.92 8.13
CA MET A 700 -16.55 16.87 7.05
C MET A 700 -17.23 16.30 5.80
N VAL A 701 -17.11 16.98 4.65
CA VAL A 701 -17.68 16.50 3.39
C VAL A 701 -16.57 15.96 2.51
N VAL A 702 -16.68 14.68 2.15
CA VAL A 702 -15.57 13.90 1.60
C VAL A 702 -16.02 13.01 0.44
N PRO A 703 -15.59 13.29 -0.79
CA PRO A 703 -15.70 12.35 -1.90
C PRO A 703 -14.88 11.08 -1.63
N TYR A 704 -15.46 9.91 -1.93
CA TYR A 704 -14.84 8.62 -1.69
C TYR A 704 -14.94 7.69 -2.91
N PRO A 705 -13.88 6.94 -3.26
CA PRO A 705 -12.49 7.08 -2.81
C PRO A 705 -11.80 8.33 -3.43
N PRO A 706 -10.70 8.87 -2.85
CA PRO A 706 -9.87 8.32 -1.78
C PRO A 706 -10.21 8.85 -0.37
N GLY A 707 -11.23 9.70 -0.21
CA GLY A 707 -11.59 10.22 1.11
C GLY A 707 -10.89 11.51 1.48
N ILE A 708 -10.76 12.46 0.54
CA ILE A 708 -10.07 13.74 0.75
C ILE A 708 -11.09 14.87 0.87
N PRO A 709 -11.13 15.57 2.02
CA PRO A 709 -12.23 16.48 2.30
C PRO A 709 -12.26 17.70 1.39
N VAL A 710 -13.42 18.00 0.83
CA VAL A 710 -13.68 19.25 0.10
C VAL A 710 -13.86 20.41 1.08
N ILE A 711 -14.62 20.18 2.14
CA ILE A 711 -14.85 21.13 3.23
C ILE A 711 -14.78 20.42 4.58
N MET A 712 -14.13 21.07 5.54
CA MET A 712 -13.88 20.56 6.89
C MET A 712 -14.92 21.10 7.89
N PRO A 713 -15.18 20.41 9.01
CA PRO A 713 -16.03 20.95 10.07
C PRO A 713 -15.52 22.32 10.54
N GLY A 714 -16.43 23.27 10.71
CA GLY A 714 -16.12 24.64 11.14
C GLY A 714 -15.82 25.61 10.00
N GLU A 715 -15.73 25.11 8.76
CA GLU A 715 -15.56 25.94 7.59
C GLU A 715 -16.88 26.44 7.00
N ARG A 716 -16.81 27.58 6.31
CA ARG A 716 -17.95 28.25 5.67
C ARG A 716 -17.68 28.49 4.18
N CYS A 717 -18.65 28.12 3.35
CA CYS A 717 -18.62 28.44 1.92
C CYS A 717 -18.93 29.94 1.70
N GLY A 718 -18.04 30.64 0.97
CA GLY A 718 -18.21 32.04 0.58
C GLY A 718 -18.24 32.21 -0.94
N PRO A 719 -18.31 33.44 -1.46
CA PRO A 719 -18.30 33.70 -2.90
C PRO A 719 -17.08 33.09 -3.63
N ALA A 720 -15.92 33.06 -2.97
CA ALA A 720 -14.68 32.52 -3.53
C ALA A 720 -14.63 30.98 -3.57
N THR A 721 -15.55 30.29 -2.87
CA THR A 721 -15.61 28.81 -2.82
C THR A 721 -16.90 28.25 -3.41
N GLN A 722 -17.51 28.99 -4.36
CA GLN A 722 -18.69 28.55 -5.09
C GLN A 722 -18.49 27.19 -5.79
N ALA A 723 -17.27 26.89 -6.23
CA ALA A 723 -16.91 25.61 -6.84
C ALA A 723 -17.23 24.38 -5.95
N ILE A 724 -17.25 24.53 -4.62
CA ILE A 724 -17.65 23.46 -3.69
C ILE A 724 -19.13 23.15 -3.82
N VAL A 725 -19.96 24.20 -3.86
CA VAL A 725 -21.41 24.06 -4.03
C VAL A 725 -21.71 23.49 -5.41
N ASP A 726 -21.03 24.00 -6.44
CA ASP A 726 -21.23 23.56 -7.84
C ASP A 726 -20.82 22.09 -8.02
N TYR A 727 -19.75 21.65 -7.36
CA TYR A 727 -19.32 20.25 -7.34
C TYR A 727 -20.37 19.33 -6.69
N LEU A 728 -20.90 19.71 -5.53
CA LEU A 728 -21.94 18.92 -4.85
C LEU A 728 -23.24 18.88 -5.66
N ALA A 729 -23.65 20.02 -6.24
CA ALA A 729 -24.82 20.12 -7.10
C ALA A 729 -24.68 19.23 -8.34
N SER A 730 -23.52 19.29 -9.00
CA SER A 730 -23.23 18.48 -10.20
C SER A 730 -23.21 16.98 -9.88
N SER A 731 -22.73 16.61 -8.69
CA SER A 731 -22.71 15.21 -8.25
C SER A 731 -24.11 14.69 -7.92
N GLN A 732 -24.94 15.50 -7.25
CA GLN A 732 -26.34 15.16 -6.97
C GLN A 732 -27.14 14.94 -8.26
N GLU A 733 -26.94 15.80 -9.26
CA GLU A 733 -27.61 15.69 -10.55
C GLU A 733 -27.09 14.47 -11.33
N PHE A 734 -25.79 14.20 -11.32
CA PHE A 734 -25.19 12.99 -11.90
C PHE A 734 -25.82 11.71 -11.33
N ASP A 735 -25.89 11.60 -10.00
CA ASP A 735 -26.47 10.45 -9.30
C ASP A 735 -27.96 10.25 -9.60
N THR A 736 -28.67 11.32 -9.94
CA THR A 736 -30.07 11.25 -10.35
C THR A 736 -30.21 10.79 -11.80
N LEU A 737 -29.32 11.22 -12.69
CA LEU A 737 -29.33 10.89 -14.12
C LEU A 737 -28.81 9.49 -14.42
N PHE A 738 -27.89 8.98 -13.61
CA PHE A 738 -27.18 7.71 -13.82
C PHE A 738 -27.29 6.77 -12.61
N PRO A 739 -28.50 6.26 -12.27
CA PRO A 739 -28.67 5.33 -11.16
C PRO A 739 -27.86 4.04 -11.36
N GLY A 740 -27.11 3.61 -10.34
CA GLY A 740 -26.11 2.54 -10.41
C GLY A 740 -24.67 3.01 -10.61
N PHE A 741 -24.45 4.31 -10.85
CA PHE A 741 -23.14 4.96 -10.92
C PHE A 741 -23.00 6.07 -9.88
N GLU A 742 -23.69 5.95 -8.76
CA GLU A 742 -23.72 6.98 -7.72
C GLU A 742 -22.33 7.31 -7.15
N ASN A 743 -22.13 8.60 -6.85
CA ASN A 743 -20.95 9.07 -6.15
C ASN A 743 -21.06 8.75 -4.66
N GLU A 744 -20.01 8.17 -4.08
CA GLU A 744 -19.94 7.99 -2.63
C GLU A 744 -19.37 9.28 -1.98
N MET A 745 -20.17 9.90 -1.12
CA MET A 745 -19.77 11.12 -0.40
C MET A 745 -20.07 10.99 1.09
N HIS A 746 -19.04 10.95 1.92
CA HIS A 746 -19.21 11.00 3.36
C HIS A 746 -19.57 12.41 3.82
N GLY A 747 -20.40 12.50 4.86
CA GLY A 747 -20.90 13.77 5.40
C GLY A 747 -22.07 14.37 4.61
N VAL A 748 -22.58 13.64 3.62
CA VAL A 748 -23.75 14.00 2.82
C VAL A 748 -24.86 12.98 3.06
N ASP A 749 -26.00 13.44 3.54
CA ASP A 749 -27.22 12.64 3.63
C ASP A 749 -28.00 12.75 2.32
N VAL A 750 -28.29 11.62 1.68
CA VAL A 750 -29.03 11.58 0.41
C VAL A 750 -30.49 11.20 0.67
N VAL A 751 -31.41 12.11 0.40
CA VAL A 751 -32.86 11.89 0.54
C VAL A 751 -33.51 11.90 -0.84
N THR A 752 -34.33 10.90 -1.13
CA THR A 752 -35.13 10.88 -2.37
C THR A 752 -36.47 11.58 -2.15
N ARG A 753 -36.75 12.64 -2.92
CA ARG A 753 -38.03 13.37 -2.93
C ARG A 753 -38.54 13.49 -4.37
N ASP A 754 -39.78 13.08 -4.61
CA ASP A 754 -40.42 13.12 -5.94
C ASP A 754 -39.57 12.49 -7.06
N GLY A 755 -38.88 11.39 -6.75
CA GLY A 755 -38.01 10.68 -7.69
C GLY A 755 -36.65 11.34 -7.96
N ARG A 756 -36.30 12.42 -7.23
CA ARG A 756 -35.01 13.10 -7.32
C ARG A 756 -34.21 12.93 -6.03
N ARG A 757 -32.89 12.75 -6.17
CA ARG A 757 -31.98 12.73 -5.02
C ARG A 757 -31.67 14.16 -4.60
N VAL A 758 -31.71 14.43 -3.31
CA VAL A 758 -31.34 15.71 -2.71
C VAL A 758 -30.27 15.46 -1.65
N TYR A 759 -29.15 16.16 -1.79
CA TYR A 759 -28.01 16.10 -0.89
C TYR A 759 -28.22 17.08 0.25
N TYR A 760 -28.06 16.61 1.48
CA TYR A 760 -28.11 17.41 2.70
C TYR A 760 -26.78 17.33 3.43
N VAL A 761 -26.32 18.45 3.97
CA VAL A 761 -25.13 18.53 4.84
C VAL A 761 -25.54 19.17 6.15
N TYR A 762 -25.06 18.63 7.27
CA TYR A 762 -25.29 19.26 8.57
C TYR A 762 -24.45 20.53 8.70
N CYS A 763 -25.13 21.65 8.93
CA CYS A 763 -24.53 22.93 9.26
C CYS A 763 -24.84 23.31 10.70
N VAL A 764 -23.97 24.11 11.32
CA VAL A 764 -24.21 24.69 12.65
C VAL A 764 -25.49 25.55 12.60
N GLY A 765 -26.34 25.41 13.63
CA GLY A 765 -27.56 26.20 13.78
C GLY A 765 -27.25 27.70 13.88
N GLU A 766 -28.12 28.53 13.32
CA GLU A 766 -28.00 30.00 13.38
C GLU A 766 -28.45 30.58 14.72
#